data_AF-A0A4V2VAJ8-F1
#
_entry.id   AF-A0A4V2VAJ8-F1
#
_cell.length_a   1.000
_cell.length_b   1.000
_cell.length_c   1.000
_cell.angle_alpha   90.00
_cell.angle_beta   90.00
_cell.angle_gamma   90.00
#
_symmetry.space_group_name_H-M   'P 1'
#
loop_
_entity.id
_entity.type
_entity.pdbx_description
1 polymer ?
#
loop_
_entity_poly.entity_id
_entity_poly.type
_entity_poly.pdbx_seq_one_letter_code
_entity_poly.pdbx_strand_id
1 'polypeptide(L)'
;MTGVVTSTKSVSLTGDQRIDGLISGYAWDGTITYAFPTSSTSYSYDGEKDYGFSSISSQQRSFALFLMEQSSGNTANDGFSVEGFTNANFVIGHVDTASLRFAQSSHPSLPTAGAYYPSTDSWGGDVWFGTEYAGTESDYRLPEFGNYAGHTLAHELGHALGLKHSHEPDINPTIVPSAYDSIEYTIMTYRTYIGDDASGYKYEQNGAPQTFMMLDIAALQEMYGADYTTNGGNTVYKWKPSEGVTYVNGIAAITPDDNRILATIWDGGGVDTYDLSAYTTRIKIDLRPGGYSVFSQNQLADLNGGPNNGYARGNIFNALLYHNNLASLIENVQAGSGNDTIVGNEMSNSLWGNAGNDSLDGGAGNDVLFGGTGGDRLVGGTGADTASYETARAAVVVNLANSAGNTGDAAGDSYSSIESLTGSTFADTLYGNAVANRLKGSAGNDLLIGGAGADQLVGGSGVDTASYSTVTVGVKVSLVNSSVNTGDAAGDTYSEIENLAGSTFSDTLYGNAGTNRLDGGAGNDLLIGGAGADQLVGGSGSDTASYSTATVGVKASLANSAINTGDAAGDTYSQIETLAGSTFADMLYGNASSNRLDGSAGNDLLVGGAGADRVFGGGGVDTASYSTATVGVRISLLNSTVNTGDAAGDSYSSIENLTGSTFADTLYGNASDNRLDGSAGNDLLIGGAGADQLVGGSGVDTASYSTVTVGVKVSLVNSSVNTGDAAGDTYSEIENLAGSTFSDTLYGNAGTNRLDGGAGNDLLIGGAGADQLVGGSGSDTASYSTATVGVKASLANSAINTGDAAGDTYSQIETLSGSLFNDFLHGDALANRINGSSGDDQINGGGGNDMLRGGTGDDVFVFLANFGKDVVEDFVAASDDLISFAADIFDDFASMLSSASQVGDDTIITYDINNIVTLKDVTLSGLTSEHFFFM
;
A
#
# COMPACT_ATOMS: atom_id res chain seq x y z
N MET A 1 -82.42 -11.54 27.14
CA MET A 1 -81.06 -11.26 27.61
C MET A 1 -80.62 -10.04 26.83
N THR A 2 -80.53 -8.89 27.49
CA THR A 2 -80.46 -7.56 26.86
C THR A 2 -79.25 -6.82 27.42
N GLY A 3 -78.07 -7.23 26.97
CA GLY A 3 -76.80 -6.60 27.30
C GLY A 3 -75.82 -6.82 26.15
N VAL A 4 -74.86 -5.91 26.03
CA VAL A 4 -73.72 -6.06 25.12
C VAL A 4 -72.96 -7.35 25.47
N VAL A 5 -72.53 -8.10 24.46
CA VAL A 5 -71.87 -9.42 24.68
C VAL A 5 -70.40 -9.28 25.06
N THR A 6 -69.74 -8.19 24.69
CA THR A 6 -68.32 -7.94 24.99
C THR A 6 -68.14 -7.41 26.41
N SER A 7 -67.21 -8.01 27.15
CA SER A 7 -66.78 -7.51 28.47
C SER A 7 -66.01 -6.19 28.36
N THR A 8 -65.92 -5.45 29.46
CA THR A 8 -65.03 -4.29 29.58
C THR A 8 -63.89 -4.58 30.55
N LYS A 9 -62.77 -3.89 30.36
CA LYS A 9 -61.61 -3.86 31.26
C LYS A 9 -61.34 -2.44 31.73
N SER A 10 -60.72 -2.31 32.90
CA SER A 10 -60.20 -1.03 33.38
C SER A 10 -58.86 -0.70 32.70
N VAL A 11 -58.70 0.54 32.29
CA VAL A 11 -57.47 1.06 31.68
C VAL A 11 -56.69 1.83 32.75
N SER A 12 -55.43 1.46 32.98
CA SER A 12 -54.58 2.17 33.94
C SER A 12 -54.01 3.44 33.30
N LEU A 13 -53.80 4.48 34.10
CA LEU A 13 -53.11 5.69 33.65
C LEU A 13 -51.61 5.41 33.50
N THR A 14 -51.03 5.97 32.44
CA THR A 14 -49.64 5.81 32.01
C THR A 14 -48.67 6.69 32.78
N GLY A 15 -49.14 7.81 33.33
CA GLY A 15 -48.33 8.88 33.90
C GLY A 15 -48.00 10.01 32.92
N ASP A 16 -48.28 9.84 31.62
CA ASP A 16 -48.20 10.91 30.63
C ASP A 16 -49.54 11.63 30.51
N GLN A 17 -49.60 12.89 30.97
CA GLN A 17 -50.82 13.70 30.95
C GLN A 17 -51.41 13.89 29.54
N ARG A 18 -50.59 13.80 28.49
CA ARG A 18 -51.06 13.93 27.09
C ARG A 18 -51.94 12.75 26.69
N ILE A 19 -51.61 11.56 27.17
CA ILE A 19 -52.33 10.31 26.88
C ILE A 19 -53.43 10.11 27.92
N ASP A 20 -53.09 10.25 29.21
CA ASP A 20 -54.01 10.07 30.34
C ASP A 20 -55.19 11.05 30.28
N GLY A 21 -55.00 12.23 29.70
CA GLY A 21 -56.05 13.22 29.46
C GLY A 21 -57.15 12.75 28.51
N LEU A 22 -56.94 11.67 27.75
CA LEU A 22 -57.90 11.09 26.82
C LEU A 22 -58.50 9.77 27.33
N ILE A 23 -58.03 9.21 28.44
CA ILE A 23 -58.53 7.92 28.94
C ILE A 23 -59.79 8.14 29.81
N SER A 24 -60.92 7.54 29.41
CA SER A 24 -62.17 7.54 30.22
C SER A 24 -62.11 6.59 31.42
N GLY A 25 -61.24 5.58 31.39
CA GLY A 25 -61.02 4.60 32.46
C GLY A 25 -61.49 3.18 32.13
N TYR A 26 -62.26 2.99 31.05
CA TYR A 26 -62.73 1.68 30.59
C TYR A 26 -62.48 1.50 29.08
N ALA A 27 -62.17 0.27 28.69
CA ALA A 27 -62.06 -0.18 27.30
C ALA A 27 -62.77 -1.52 27.12
N TRP A 28 -63.05 -1.91 25.88
CA TRP A 28 -63.54 -3.25 25.58
C TRP A 28 -62.47 -4.32 25.85
N ASP A 29 -62.88 -5.49 26.32
CA ASP A 29 -62.01 -6.63 26.62
C ASP A 29 -62.36 -7.82 25.72
N GLY A 30 -61.52 -8.07 24.71
CA GLY A 30 -61.72 -9.09 23.69
C GLY A 30 -62.24 -8.53 22.37
N THR A 31 -62.83 -9.39 21.53
CA THR A 31 -63.38 -9.00 20.22
C THR A 31 -64.49 -7.97 20.36
N ILE A 32 -64.32 -6.84 19.68
CA ILE A 32 -65.30 -5.75 19.59
C ILE A 32 -66.27 -6.12 18.47
N THR A 33 -67.56 -6.22 18.79
CA THR A 33 -68.55 -6.52 17.77
C THR A 33 -69.24 -5.24 17.33
N TYR A 34 -69.45 -5.04 16.03
CA TYR A 34 -70.21 -3.88 15.54
C TYR A 34 -71.41 -4.29 14.72
N ALA A 35 -72.43 -3.43 14.68
CA ALA A 35 -73.57 -3.61 13.80
C ALA A 35 -74.15 -2.27 13.32
N PHE A 36 -74.90 -2.34 12.22
CA PHE A 36 -75.64 -1.20 11.65
C PHE A 36 -77.14 -1.49 11.70
N PRO A 37 -77.81 -1.28 12.86
CA PRO A 37 -79.23 -1.60 12.99
C PRO A 37 -80.11 -0.86 11.98
N THR A 38 -81.12 -1.57 11.46
CA THR A 38 -82.14 -1.02 10.54
C THR A 38 -83.49 -0.79 11.21
N SER A 39 -83.62 -1.15 12.50
CA SER A 39 -84.82 -0.99 13.31
C SER A 39 -84.47 -0.46 14.70
N SER A 40 -85.30 0.43 15.24
CA SER A 40 -85.15 0.94 16.61
C SER A 40 -85.30 -0.16 17.67
N THR A 41 -85.96 -1.27 17.35
CA THR A 41 -86.15 -2.41 18.25
C THR A 41 -84.86 -3.13 18.62
N SER A 42 -83.76 -2.88 17.89
CA SER A 42 -82.44 -3.42 18.24
C SER A 42 -81.79 -2.73 19.43
N TYR A 43 -82.39 -1.64 19.91
CA TYR A 43 -81.99 -0.93 21.13
C TYR A 43 -83.05 -1.21 22.21
N SER A 44 -82.64 -1.84 23.32
CA SER A 44 -83.57 -2.31 24.36
C SER A 44 -83.88 -1.28 25.46
N TYR A 45 -83.27 -0.10 25.41
CA TYR A 45 -83.40 1.00 26.37
C TYR A 45 -84.08 2.21 25.73
N ASP A 46 -84.90 2.94 26.49
CA ASP A 46 -85.58 4.15 26.01
C ASP A 46 -84.60 5.33 25.85
N GLY A 47 -84.87 6.21 24.90
CA GLY A 47 -83.98 7.35 24.61
C GLY A 47 -83.97 7.69 23.12
N GLU A 48 -82.77 7.80 22.54
CA GLU A 48 -82.52 8.21 21.16
C GLU A 48 -83.30 7.37 20.14
N LYS A 49 -83.47 6.06 20.38
CA LYS A 49 -84.22 5.14 19.51
C LYS A 49 -85.68 5.55 19.27
N ASP A 50 -86.27 6.32 20.19
CA ASP A 50 -87.70 6.66 20.19
C ASP A 50 -88.01 7.93 19.39
N TYR A 51 -86.98 8.60 18.85
CA TYR A 51 -87.10 9.90 18.21
C TYR A 51 -86.58 9.85 16.76
N GLY A 52 -87.48 9.55 15.82
CA GLY A 52 -87.16 9.62 14.39
C GLY A 52 -85.98 8.73 13.98
N PHE A 53 -85.88 7.55 14.58
CA PHE A 53 -84.84 6.57 14.29
C PHE A 53 -84.65 6.35 12.79
N SER A 54 -83.39 6.34 12.35
CA SER A 54 -83.02 5.84 11.03
C SER A 54 -81.65 5.15 11.06
N SER A 55 -81.43 4.22 10.13
CA SER A 55 -80.10 3.64 9.92
C SER A 55 -79.14 4.72 9.41
N ILE A 56 -77.86 4.60 9.75
CA ILE A 56 -76.82 5.43 9.12
C ILE A 56 -76.76 5.21 7.60
N SER A 57 -76.24 6.19 6.87
CA SER A 57 -76.10 6.16 5.41
C SER A 57 -75.09 5.09 4.95
N SER A 58 -75.05 4.79 3.65
CA SER A 58 -74.00 3.92 3.10
C SER A 58 -72.61 4.52 3.24
N GLN A 59 -72.48 5.84 3.10
CA GLN A 59 -71.22 6.55 3.20
C GLN A 59 -70.71 6.55 4.65
N GLN A 60 -71.60 6.75 5.63
CA GLN A 60 -71.29 6.57 7.05
C GLN A 60 -70.81 5.15 7.37
N ARG A 61 -71.47 4.12 6.83
CA ARG A 61 -71.01 2.74 7.03
C ARG A 61 -69.61 2.52 6.47
N SER A 62 -69.36 2.97 5.23
CA SER A 62 -68.05 2.82 4.59
C SER A 62 -66.95 3.56 5.35
N PHE A 63 -67.22 4.79 5.82
CA PHE A 63 -66.25 5.58 6.59
C PHE A 63 -66.01 5.00 7.99
N ALA A 64 -67.06 4.52 8.67
CA ALA A 64 -66.93 3.82 9.95
C ALA A 64 -66.09 2.53 9.80
N LEU A 65 -66.32 1.75 8.74
CA LEU A 65 -65.54 0.56 8.46
C LEU A 65 -64.08 0.89 8.14
N PHE A 66 -63.80 1.96 7.38
CA PHE A 66 -62.42 2.43 7.15
C PHE A 66 -61.69 2.76 8.46
N LEU A 67 -62.37 3.43 9.40
CA LEU A 67 -61.77 3.79 10.68
C LEU A 67 -61.61 2.61 11.64
N MET A 68 -62.44 1.57 11.52
CA MET A 68 -62.39 0.42 12.42
C MET A 68 -61.51 -0.71 11.88
N GLU A 69 -61.73 -1.16 10.64
CA GLU A 69 -61.23 -2.44 10.13
C GLU A 69 -60.12 -2.30 9.08
N GLN A 70 -59.09 -3.14 9.19
CA GLN A 70 -58.11 -3.37 8.09
C GLN A 70 -58.77 -4.12 6.92
N SER A 71 -59.79 -4.94 7.19
CA SER A 71 -60.44 -5.74 6.13
C SER A 71 -61.33 -4.90 5.20
N SER A 72 -61.55 -3.63 5.55
CA SER A 72 -62.34 -2.67 4.78
C SER A 72 -61.44 -1.84 3.86
N GLY A 73 -61.77 -1.80 2.57
CA GLY A 73 -61.00 -1.04 1.59
C GLY A 73 -59.85 -1.86 1.02
N ASN A 74 -58.70 -1.21 0.85
CA ASN A 74 -57.49 -1.83 0.33
C ASN A 74 -56.34 -1.69 1.36
N THR A 75 -55.28 -2.48 1.22
CA THR A 75 -54.20 -2.56 2.22
C THR A 75 -53.48 -1.24 2.49
N ALA A 76 -53.56 -0.24 1.59
CA ALA A 76 -53.02 1.09 1.83
C ALA A 76 -53.77 1.83 2.95
N ASN A 77 -55.01 1.42 3.24
CA ASN A 77 -55.86 2.00 4.28
C ASN A 77 -55.49 1.49 5.68
N ASP A 78 -54.86 0.32 5.78
CA ASP A 78 -54.76 -0.46 7.02
C ASP A 78 -54.18 0.36 8.15
N GLY A 79 -53.05 1.05 7.94
CA GLY A 79 -52.38 1.90 8.93
C GLY A 79 -53.17 3.11 9.46
N PHE A 80 -54.35 3.39 8.91
CA PHE A 80 -55.23 4.49 9.34
C PHE A 80 -56.48 4.04 10.10
N SER A 81 -56.64 2.73 10.29
CA SER A 81 -57.75 2.10 11.03
C SER A 81 -57.34 1.72 12.46
N VAL A 82 -58.30 1.61 13.37
CA VAL A 82 -58.05 1.20 14.76
C VAL A 82 -57.45 -0.22 14.82
N GLU A 83 -57.90 -1.15 13.98
CA GLU A 83 -57.21 -2.45 13.83
C GLU A 83 -55.79 -2.29 13.31
N GLY A 84 -55.53 -1.33 12.43
CA GLY A 84 -54.20 -1.08 11.87
C GLY A 84 -53.17 -0.66 12.89
N PHE A 85 -53.54 0.26 13.78
CA PHE A 85 -52.61 0.80 14.78
C PHE A 85 -52.77 0.18 16.17
N THR A 86 -53.70 -0.76 16.37
CA THR A 86 -53.88 -1.48 17.63
C THR A 86 -54.20 -2.97 17.46
N ASN A 87 -54.03 -3.78 18.50
CA ASN A 87 -54.49 -5.18 18.50
C ASN A 87 -56.00 -5.33 18.79
N ALA A 88 -56.79 -4.27 18.61
CA ALA A 88 -58.24 -4.40 18.59
C ALA A 88 -58.66 -5.32 17.44
N ASN A 89 -59.80 -6.00 17.60
CA ASN A 89 -60.33 -6.90 16.61
C ASN A 89 -61.83 -6.65 16.49
N PHE A 90 -62.25 -6.19 15.33
CA PHE A 90 -63.63 -5.85 15.01
C PHE A 90 -64.23 -6.95 14.16
N VAL A 91 -65.43 -7.40 14.55
CA VAL A 91 -66.19 -8.35 13.75
C VAL A 91 -67.65 -7.93 13.69
N ILE A 92 -68.30 -8.24 12.58
CA ILE A 92 -69.73 -8.01 12.47
C ILE A 92 -70.50 -8.82 13.54
N GLY A 93 -71.26 -8.11 14.35
CA GLY A 93 -72.07 -8.65 15.44
C GLY A 93 -73.54 -8.77 15.10
N HIS A 94 -74.32 -9.30 16.04
CA HIS A 94 -75.77 -9.28 15.96
C HIS A 94 -76.31 -7.87 16.29
N VAL A 95 -77.24 -7.36 15.50
CA VAL A 95 -77.80 -5.99 15.64
C VAL A 95 -78.34 -5.66 17.03
N ASP A 96 -78.80 -6.66 17.78
CA ASP A 96 -79.40 -6.46 19.11
C ASP A 96 -78.37 -6.49 20.26
N THR A 97 -77.14 -6.95 20.02
CA THR A 97 -76.17 -7.24 21.10
C THR A 97 -74.73 -6.83 20.78
N ALA A 98 -74.50 -6.21 19.63
CA ALA A 98 -73.18 -5.72 19.25
C ALA A 98 -72.68 -4.64 20.22
N SER A 99 -71.37 -4.58 20.42
CA SER A 99 -70.70 -3.62 21.31
C SER A 99 -70.70 -2.22 20.74
N LEU A 100 -70.65 -2.08 19.43
CA LEU A 100 -70.78 -0.82 18.72
C LEU A 100 -71.99 -0.88 17.81
N ARG A 101 -72.95 0.04 17.99
CA ARG A 101 -74.10 0.15 17.09
C ARG A 101 -74.29 1.59 16.67
N PHE A 102 -74.45 1.80 15.38
CA PHE A 102 -74.54 3.13 14.79
C PHE A 102 -75.94 3.40 14.26
N ALA A 103 -76.54 4.52 14.67
CA ALA A 103 -77.85 4.94 14.19
C ALA A 103 -78.00 6.47 14.17
N GLN A 104 -79.07 6.93 13.54
CA GLN A 104 -79.47 8.34 13.54
C GLN A 104 -80.71 8.54 14.41
N SER A 105 -80.77 9.69 15.07
CA SER A 105 -81.90 10.12 15.90
C SER A 105 -82.19 11.61 15.70
N SER A 106 -83.44 11.97 15.95
CA SER A 106 -83.92 13.36 16.06
C SER A 106 -84.18 13.75 17.51
N HIS A 107 -83.56 13.05 18.47
CA HIS A 107 -83.72 13.30 19.89
C HIS A 107 -83.31 14.74 20.24
N PRO A 108 -84.15 15.54 20.94
CA PRO A 108 -83.86 16.95 21.20
C PRO A 108 -82.59 17.25 22.01
N SER A 109 -82.08 16.28 22.77
CA SER A 109 -80.81 16.40 23.51
C SER A 109 -79.58 15.92 22.73
N LEU A 110 -79.78 15.47 21.49
CA LEU A 110 -78.72 15.04 20.57
C LEU A 110 -78.76 15.92 19.31
N PRO A 111 -78.50 17.25 19.44
CA PRO A 111 -78.49 18.16 18.29
C PRO A 111 -77.40 17.78 17.27
N THR A 112 -76.23 17.38 17.76
CA THR A 112 -75.05 17.04 16.95
C THR A 112 -74.88 15.53 16.80
N ALA A 113 -74.00 14.90 17.56
CA ALA A 113 -73.80 13.47 17.66
C ALA A 113 -73.41 13.13 19.10
N GLY A 114 -73.35 11.85 19.42
CA GLY A 114 -73.00 11.40 20.75
C GLY A 114 -72.80 9.90 20.79
N ALA A 115 -71.91 9.48 21.67
CA ALA A 115 -71.62 8.08 21.89
C ALA A 115 -71.54 7.74 23.37
N TYR A 116 -71.83 6.49 23.64
CA TYR A 116 -71.69 5.93 24.97
C TYR A 116 -70.35 5.21 25.12
N TYR A 117 -69.67 5.44 26.25
CA TYR A 117 -68.43 4.75 26.59
C TYR A 117 -68.59 3.22 26.67
N PRO A 118 -67.48 2.45 26.60
CA PRO A 118 -67.50 1.01 26.86
C PRO A 118 -68.19 0.67 28.18
N SER A 119 -69.31 -0.05 28.09
CA SER A 119 -70.09 -0.52 29.24
C SER A 119 -70.76 -1.85 28.92
N THR A 120 -70.96 -2.69 29.94
CA THR A 120 -71.76 -3.91 29.81
C THR A 120 -73.27 -3.65 29.79
N ASP A 121 -73.69 -2.40 30.04
CA ASP A 121 -75.08 -2.01 29.91
C ASP A 121 -75.56 -2.10 28.46
N SER A 122 -76.88 -2.19 28.27
CA SER A 122 -77.48 -2.37 26.94
C SER A 122 -77.29 -1.20 25.98
N TRP A 123 -76.70 -0.09 26.42
CA TRP A 123 -76.43 1.13 25.65
C TRP A 123 -74.93 1.37 25.42
N GLY A 124 -74.05 0.59 26.06
CA GLY A 124 -72.60 0.79 25.98
C GLY A 124 -72.09 0.68 24.54
N GLY A 125 -71.27 1.64 24.13
CA GLY A 125 -70.69 1.73 22.78
C GLY A 125 -71.66 2.11 21.65
N ASP A 126 -72.92 2.43 21.94
CA ASP A 126 -73.83 2.94 20.93
C ASP A 126 -73.41 4.35 20.48
N VAL A 127 -73.43 4.57 19.18
CA VAL A 127 -73.09 5.82 18.51
C VAL A 127 -74.32 6.36 17.79
N TRP A 128 -74.74 7.56 18.15
CA TRP A 128 -75.91 8.23 17.63
C TRP A 128 -75.55 9.52 16.90
N PHE A 129 -76.06 9.67 15.67
CA PHE A 129 -75.94 10.89 14.88
C PHE A 129 -77.27 11.65 14.88
N GLY A 130 -77.22 12.93 15.25
CA GLY A 130 -78.33 13.86 15.15
C GLY A 130 -78.70 14.16 13.70
N THR A 131 -79.85 14.79 13.51
CA THR A 131 -80.40 15.12 12.18
C THR A 131 -80.48 16.62 11.91
N GLU A 132 -79.94 17.45 12.80
CA GLU A 132 -80.01 18.92 12.70
C GLU A 132 -79.32 19.46 11.43
N TYR A 133 -78.17 18.89 11.07
CA TYR A 133 -77.38 19.31 9.90
C TYR A 133 -77.81 18.66 8.57
N ALA A 134 -78.92 17.92 8.55
CA ALA A 134 -79.38 17.25 7.34
C ALA A 134 -79.63 18.24 6.19
N GLY A 135 -78.93 18.04 5.06
CA GLY A 135 -79.01 18.90 3.87
C GLY A 135 -78.14 20.16 3.93
N THR A 136 -77.31 20.32 4.97
CA THR A 136 -76.26 21.34 5.04
C THR A 136 -74.91 20.77 4.60
N GLU A 137 -73.87 21.61 4.52
CA GLU A 137 -72.49 21.16 4.28
C GLU A 137 -71.93 20.26 5.41
N SER A 138 -72.53 20.31 6.60
CA SER A 138 -72.17 19.54 7.79
C SER A 138 -73.03 18.26 7.96
N ASP A 139 -73.68 17.80 6.90
CA ASP A 139 -74.57 16.65 6.96
C ASP A 139 -73.82 15.36 7.33
N TYR A 140 -74.06 14.84 8.53
CA TYR A 140 -73.42 13.62 9.04
C TYR A 140 -73.62 12.38 8.14
N ARG A 141 -74.58 12.41 7.22
CA ARG A 141 -74.80 11.32 6.26
C ARG A 141 -73.76 11.29 5.15
N LEU A 142 -72.96 12.34 4.99
CA LEU A 142 -71.96 12.53 3.93
C LEU A 142 -70.53 12.71 4.51
N PRO A 143 -70.00 11.75 5.28
CA PRO A 143 -68.63 11.85 5.77
C PRO A 143 -67.61 11.68 4.64
N GLU A 144 -66.63 12.57 4.62
CA GLU A 144 -65.47 12.58 3.71
C GLU A 144 -64.20 12.90 4.50
N PHE A 145 -63.04 12.60 3.91
CA PHE A 145 -61.77 12.92 4.54
C PHE A 145 -61.58 14.43 4.63
N GLY A 146 -61.49 14.94 5.86
CA GLY A 146 -61.25 16.35 6.15
C GLY A 146 -62.51 17.19 6.37
N ASN A 147 -63.71 16.62 6.20
CA ASN A 147 -64.95 17.35 6.50
C ASN A 147 -65.44 17.12 7.94
N TYR A 148 -66.33 18.00 8.42
CA TYR A 148 -66.85 17.93 9.80
C TYR A 148 -67.62 16.63 10.09
N ALA A 149 -68.30 16.07 9.08
CA ALA A 149 -69.04 14.82 9.24
C ALA A 149 -68.12 13.61 9.46
N GLY A 150 -67.01 13.53 8.73
CA GLY A 150 -65.97 12.52 8.91
C GLY A 150 -65.27 12.65 10.27
N HIS A 151 -64.87 13.88 10.64
CA HIS A 151 -64.28 14.16 11.96
C HIS A 151 -65.23 13.76 13.09
N THR A 152 -66.51 14.14 13.02
CA THR A 152 -67.50 13.77 14.05
C THR A 152 -67.69 12.25 14.13
N LEU A 153 -67.73 11.53 13.01
CA LEU A 153 -67.82 10.07 13.03
C LEU A 153 -66.63 9.44 13.77
N ALA A 154 -65.41 9.88 13.48
CA ALA A 154 -64.20 9.40 14.14
C ALA A 154 -64.18 9.76 15.63
N HIS A 155 -64.63 10.97 15.99
CA HIS A 155 -64.74 11.45 17.36
C HIS A 155 -65.68 10.57 18.19
N GLU A 156 -66.90 10.34 17.70
CA GLU A 156 -67.87 9.50 18.44
C GLU A 156 -67.43 8.03 18.50
N LEU A 157 -66.77 7.52 17.46
CA LEU A 157 -66.13 6.21 17.53
C LEU A 157 -65.06 6.18 18.64
N GLY A 158 -64.26 7.24 18.78
CA GLY A 158 -63.29 7.39 19.87
C GLY A 158 -63.94 7.25 21.25
N HIS A 159 -65.07 7.92 21.49
CA HIS A 159 -65.86 7.76 22.71
C HIS A 159 -66.33 6.32 22.94
N ALA A 160 -66.88 5.69 21.90
CA ALA A 160 -67.36 4.31 21.98
C ALA A 160 -66.25 3.28 22.21
N LEU A 161 -65.00 3.65 21.94
CA LEU A 161 -63.79 2.88 22.24
C LEU A 161 -63.16 3.22 23.60
N GLY A 162 -63.59 4.31 24.24
CA GLY A 162 -63.15 4.68 25.59
C GLY A 162 -62.33 5.96 25.69
N LEU A 163 -62.18 6.73 24.60
CA LEU A 163 -61.55 8.05 24.66
C LEU A 163 -62.53 9.09 25.22
N LYS A 164 -62.10 9.93 26.17
CA LYS A 164 -62.88 11.09 26.65
C LYS A 164 -62.45 12.37 25.96
N HIS A 165 -63.21 13.44 26.15
CA HIS A 165 -62.77 14.76 25.73
C HIS A 165 -61.47 15.16 26.42
N SER A 166 -60.56 15.74 25.64
CA SER A 166 -59.23 16.18 26.09
C SER A 166 -59.25 17.20 27.23
N HIS A 167 -60.31 18.00 27.29
CA HIS A 167 -60.43 19.19 28.14
C HIS A 167 -61.37 19.03 29.33
N GLU A 168 -62.08 17.90 29.42
CA GLU A 168 -63.09 17.64 30.46
C GLU A 168 -62.48 16.83 31.63
N PRO A 169 -62.61 17.29 32.89
CA PRO A 169 -62.08 16.58 34.06
C PRO A 169 -63.09 15.62 34.72
N ASP A 170 -64.26 15.39 34.11
CA ASP A 170 -65.44 14.87 34.82
C ASP A 170 -65.39 13.37 35.14
N ILE A 171 -64.83 12.55 34.25
CA ILE A 171 -64.73 11.09 34.44
C ILE A 171 -63.35 10.72 34.99
N ASN A 172 -62.31 11.34 34.43
CA ASN A 172 -60.93 11.28 34.89
C ASN A 172 -60.46 12.74 35.01
N PRO A 173 -59.93 13.16 36.18
CA PRO A 173 -59.59 14.56 36.43
C PRO A 173 -58.39 15.06 35.60
N THR A 174 -57.62 14.15 34.99
CA THR A 174 -56.52 14.51 34.11
C THR A 174 -57.05 15.03 32.78
N ILE A 175 -56.49 16.16 32.32
CA ILE A 175 -56.79 16.77 31.03
C ILE A 175 -55.51 16.86 30.20
N VAL A 176 -55.63 16.87 28.88
CA VAL A 176 -54.51 17.08 27.97
C VAL A 176 -53.93 18.47 28.21
N PRO A 177 -52.59 18.63 28.31
CA PRO A 177 -51.99 19.94 28.49
C PRO A 177 -52.35 20.90 27.35
N SER A 178 -52.65 22.15 27.67
CA SER A 178 -53.11 23.16 26.69
C SER A 178 -52.23 23.33 25.44
N ALA A 179 -50.94 23.03 25.53
CA ALA A 179 -50.01 23.07 24.40
C ALA A 179 -50.22 21.95 23.37
N TYR A 180 -51.00 20.92 23.70
CA TYR A 180 -51.33 19.76 22.87
C TYR A 180 -52.85 19.57 22.72
N ASP A 181 -53.64 20.52 23.19
CA ASP A 181 -55.10 20.41 23.20
C ASP A 181 -55.72 21.19 22.04
N SER A 182 -55.64 20.57 20.87
CA SER A 182 -56.22 21.04 19.61
C SER A 182 -56.39 19.87 18.63
N ILE A 183 -57.20 20.05 17.59
CA ILE A 183 -57.45 19.00 16.59
C ILE A 183 -56.17 18.54 15.87
N GLU A 184 -55.10 19.33 15.93
CA GLU A 184 -53.77 18.98 15.43
C GLU A 184 -53.13 17.76 16.15
N TYR A 185 -53.63 17.40 17.34
CA TYR A 185 -53.04 16.37 18.20
C TYR A 185 -54.04 15.30 18.66
N THR A 186 -55.31 15.68 18.83
CA THR A 186 -56.39 14.77 19.21
C THR A 186 -57.70 15.22 18.58
N ILE A 187 -58.44 14.30 17.98
CA ILE A 187 -59.77 14.59 17.44
C ILE A 187 -60.83 14.76 18.54
N MET A 188 -60.50 14.39 19.79
CA MET A 188 -61.39 14.40 20.95
C MET A 188 -61.51 15.76 21.65
N THR A 189 -60.86 16.80 21.12
CA THR A 189 -60.95 18.16 21.65
C THR A 189 -62.00 18.98 20.92
N TYR A 190 -62.59 19.98 21.57
CA TYR A 190 -63.45 20.98 20.92
C TYR A 190 -62.68 22.23 20.49
N ARG A 191 -61.36 22.25 20.66
CA ARG A 191 -60.49 23.38 20.32
C ARG A 191 -59.90 23.20 18.93
N THR A 192 -60.16 24.15 18.03
CA THR A 192 -59.66 24.07 16.65
C THR A 192 -58.14 24.15 16.60
N TYR A 193 -57.54 25.02 17.42
CA TYR A 193 -56.11 25.28 17.48
C TYR A 193 -55.69 25.55 18.93
N ILE A 194 -54.38 25.51 19.22
CA ILE A 194 -53.87 25.82 20.57
C ILE A 194 -54.32 27.23 21.00
N GLY A 195 -54.96 27.32 22.17
CA GLY A 195 -55.45 28.57 22.74
C GLY A 195 -56.87 28.96 22.30
N ASP A 196 -57.55 28.11 21.54
CA ASP A 196 -58.96 28.27 21.22
C ASP A 196 -59.87 28.04 22.45
N ASP A 197 -61.09 28.56 22.38
CA ASP A 197 -62.16 28.20 23.31
C ASP A 197 -62.84 26.88 22.86
N ALA A 198 -63.68 26.30 23.72
CA ALA A 198 -64.38 25.04 23.44
C ALA A 198 -65.81 25.27 22.89
N SER A 199 -66.07 26.42 22.23
CA SER A 199 -67.43 26.78 21.77
C SER A 199 -67.81 26.20 20.40
N GLY A 200 -66.86 25.54 19.70
CA GLY A 200 -67.07 24.88 18.42
C GLY A 200 -65.90 25.07 17.46
N TYR A 201 -65.85 24.24 16.42
CA TYR A 201 -64.76 24.25 15.44
C TYR A 201 -64.85 25.44 14.47
N LYS A 202 -63.68 25.97 14.11
CA LYS A 202 -63.54 27.16 13.26
C LYS A 202 -62.93 26.87 11.89
N TYR A 203 -62.42 25.67 11.63
CA TYR A 203 -61.72 25.33 10.38
C TYR A 203 -62.58 25.48 9.12
N GLU A 204 -61.92 25.60 7.96
CA GLU A 204 -62.58 25.57 6.65
C GLU A 204 -63.29 24.23 6.39
N GLN A 205 -64.23 24.19 5.43
CA GLN A 205 -65.11 23.03 5.19
C GLN A 205 -64.38 21.67 5.15
N ASN A 206 -63.19 21.62 4.53
CA ASN A 206 -62.36 20.42 4.38
C ASN A 206 -61.02 20.48 5.16
N GLY A 207 -60.98 21.27 6.24
CA GLY A 207 -59.81 21.49 7.09
C GLY A 207 -59.76 20.62 8.36
N ALA A 208 -60.67 19.66 8.52
CA ALA A 208 -60.67 18.76 9.68
C ALA A 208 -59.58 17.67 9.57
N PRO A 209 -59.22 17.01 10.69
CA PRO A 209 -58.37 15.83 10.65
C PRO A 209 -58.97 14.70 9.80
N GLN A 210 -58.12 14.03 9.03
CA GLN A 210 -58.50 12.93 8.13
C GLN A 210 -58.39 11.56 8.80
N THR A 211 -57.72 11.48 9.95
CA THR A 211 -57.42 10.26 10.70
C THR A 211 -57.62 10.50 12.20
N PHE A 212 -57.54 9.44 13.00
CA PHE A 212 -57.16 9.60 14.40
C PHE A 212 -55.78 10.29 14.47
N MET A 213 -55.62 11.23 15.40
CA MET A 213 -54.40 12.00 15.53
C MET A 213 -53.46 11.36 16.56
N MET A 214 -52.20 11.81 16.61
CA MET A 214 -51.13 11.13 17.36
C MET A 214 -51.46 10.78 18.83
N LEU A 215 -52.22 11.62 19.55
CA LEU A 215 -52.61 11.33 20.94
C LEU A 215 -53.78 10.34 21.01
N ASP A 216 -54.68 10.35 20.03
CA ASP A 216 -55.76 9.38 19.96
C ASP A 216 -55.21 7.97 19.70
N ILE A 217 -54.27 7.87 18.75
CA ILE A 217 -53.55 6.62 18.44
C ILE A 217 -52.84 6.11 19.70
N ALA A 218 -52.05 6.96 20.36
CA ALA A 218 -51.33 6.57 21.57
C ALA A 218 -52.28 6.11 22.70
N ALA A 219 -53.38 6.82 22.93
CA ALA A 219 -54.36 6.43 23.95
C ALA A 219 -55.08 5.11 23.60
N LEU A 220 -55.44 4.91 22.34
CA LEU A 220 -56.04 3.65 21.88
C LEU A 220 -55.04 2.49 21.95
N GLN A 221 -53.76 2.72 21.71
CA GLN A 221 -52.71 1.72 21.88
C GLN A 221 -52.51 1.32 23.35
N GLU A 222 -52.67 2.24 24.31
CA GLU A 222 -52.66 1.87 25.73
C GLU A 222 -53.91 1.06 26.12
N MET A 223 -55.04 1.27 25.43
CA MET A 223 -56.26 0.50 25.66
C MET A 223 -56.20 -0.89 25.04
N TYR A 224 -55.66 -1.02 23.83
CA TYR A 224 -55.79 -2.21 22.99
C TYR A 224 -54.46 -2.87 22.61
N GLY A 225 -53.32 -2.27 22.97
CA GLY A 225 -51.98 -2.64 22.53
C GLY A 225 -51.70 -2.17 21.11
N ALA A 226 -50.46 -1.76 20.78
CA ALA A 226 -50.08 -1.40 19.41
C ALA A 226 -49.94 -2.63 18.49
N ASP A 227 -50.37 -2.51 17.22
CA ASP A 227 -50.17 -3.53 16.19
C ASP A 227 -48.98 -3.17 15.29
N TYR A 228 -47.93 -3.96 15.37
CA TYR A 228 -46.70 -3.83 14.56
C TYR A 228 -46.70 -4.73 13.31
N THR A 229 -47.81 -5.39 13.00
CA THR A 229 -47.92 -6.23 11.80
C THR A 229 -48.45 -5.45 10.59
N THR A 230 -49.25 -4.42 10.83
CA THR A 230 -49.73 -3.50 9.80
C THR A 230 -48.61 -2.66 9.24
N ASN A 231 -48.47 -2.63 7.92
CA ASN A 231 -47.34 -1.99 7.23
C ASN A 231 -45.95 -2.46 7.74
N GLY A 232 -45.84 -3.61 8.40
CA GLY A 232 -44.61 -4.08 9.07
C GLY A 232 -43.42 -4.48 8.17
N GLY A 233 -43.40 -4.04 6.92
CA GLY A 233 -42.22 -4.07 6.05
C GLY A 233 -42.13 -2.76 5.27
N ASN A 234 -41.07 -2.58 4.48
CA ASN A 234 -40.77 -1.29 3.84
C ASN A 234 -41.97 -0.65 3.10
N THR A 235 -42.35 0.53 3.55
CA THR A 235 -43.51 1.28 3.10
C THR A 235 -43.10 2.65 2.55
N VAL A 236 -43.65 3.02 1.40
CA VAL A 236 -43.45 4.36 0.81
C VAL A 236 -44.73 5.18 0.96
N TYR A 237 -44.64 6.26 1.73
CA TYR A 237 -45.67 7.28 1.84
C TYR A 237 -45.36 8.43 0.88
N LYS A 238 -46.28 8.73 -0.02
CA LYS A 238 -46.07 9.70 -1.10
C LYS A 238 -47.18 10.72 -1.19
N TRP A 239 -46.80 11.96 -1.47
CA TRP A 239 -47.71 13.08 -1.73
C TRP A 239 -47.30 13.87 -2.97
N LYS A 240 -48.25 14.58 -3.58
CA LYS A 240 -47.96 15.51 -4.70
C LYS A 240 -48.48 16.91 -4.38
N PRO A 241 -47.83 17.99 -4.85
CA PRO A 241 -48.21 19.36 -4.49
C PRO A 241 -49.64 19.79 -4.88
N SER A 242 -50.24 19.13 -5.89
CA SER A 242 -51.52 19.54 -6.49
C SER A 242 -52.74 18.81 -5.93
N GLU A 243 -52.58 17.88 -4.99
CA GLU A 243 -53.67 17.06 -4.46
C GLU A 243 -53.46 16.73 -2.97
N GLY A 244 -54.55 16.54 -2.22
CA GLY A 244 -54.51 16.19 -0.80
C GLY A 244 -54.37 14.69 -0.54
N VAL A 245 -54.11 13.90 -1.59
CA VAL A 245 -54.14 12.43 -1.51
C VAL A 245 -52.90 11.90 -0.81
N THR A 246 -53.10 11.03 0.18
CA THR A 246 -52.03 10.23 0.78
C THR A 246 -51.93 8.90 0.04
N TYR A 247 -50.77 8.63 -0.56
CA TYR A 247 -50.48 7.35 -1.19
C TYR A 247 -49.60 6.50 -0.30
N VAL A 248 -49.94 5.22 -0.16
CA VAL A 248 -49.11 4.20 0.51
C VAL A 248 -48.77 3.14 -0.53
N ASN A 249 -47.49 2.90 -0.77
CA ASN A 249 -46.99 1.97 -1.78
C ASN A 249 -47.60 2.21 -3.18
N GLY A 250 -47.82 3.49 -3.52
CA GLY A 250 -48.39 3.92 -4.81
C GLY A 250 -49.91 3.81 -4.94
N ILE A 251 -50.60 3.31 -3.91
CA ILE A 251 -52.06 3.19 -3.87
C ILE A 251 -52.65 4.30 -3.00
N ALA A 252 -53.75 4.92 -3.44
CA ALA A 252 -54.40 5.98 -2.68
C ALA A 252 -55.06 5.41 -1.41
N ALA A 253 -54.60 5.87 -0.25
CA ALA A 253 -55.09 5.49 1.06
C ALA A 253 -56.13 6.48 1.60
N ILE A 254 -55.87 7.78 1.44
CA ILE A 254 -56.76 8.85 1.89
C ILE A 254 -56.99 9.78 0.70
N THR A 255 -58.25 10.00 0.33
CA THR A 255 -58.65 10.84 -0.81
C THR A 255 -59.59 11.94 -0.36
N PRO A 256 -59.07 13.09 0.12
CA PRO A 256 -59.91 14.24 0.46
C PRO A 256 -60.44 14.94 -0.79
N ASP A 257 -61.54 15.65 -0.63
CA ASP A 257 -62.20 16.38 -1.73
C ASP A 257 -61.43 17.65 -2.13
N ASP A 258 -60.69 18.23 -1.19
CA ASP A 258 -59.82 19.38 -1.42
C ASP A 258 -58.33 19.01 -1.32
N ASN A 259 -57.48 19.90 -1.85
CA ASN A 259 -56.03 19.80 -1.70
C ASN A 259 -55.61 20.18 -0.27
N ARG A 260 -56.01 19.38 0.73
CA ARG A 260 -55.68 19.53 2.15
C ARG A 260 -55.19 18.20 2.72
N ILE A 261 -54.22 18.29 3.64
CA ILE A 261 -53.63 17.15 4.33
C ILE A 261 -53.54 17.52 5.81
N LEU A 262 -54.19 16.73 6.65
CA LEU A 262 -54.08 16.79 8.11
C LEU A 262 -54.31 15.38 8.67
N ALA A 263 -53.22 14.63 8.83
CA ALA A 263 -53.27 13.23 9.22
C ALA A 263 -52.06 12.85 10.08
N THR A 264 -52.16 11.70 10.76
CA THR A 264 -51.03 11.06 11.46
C THR A 264 -50.68 9.73 10.77
N ILE A 265 -49.39 9.47 10.60
CA ILE A 265 -48.88 8.17 10.13
C ILE A 265 -48.63 7.24 11.31
N TRP A 266 -49.18 6.03 11.21
CA TRP A 266 -48.75 4.85 11.95
C TRP A 266 -48.13 3.86 10.97
N ASP A 267 -46.98 3.31 11.34
CA ASP A 267 -46.32 2.20 10.65
C ASP A 267 -45.98 1.13 11.70
N GLY A 268 -46.01 -0.15 11.31
CA GLY A 268 -45.72 -1.27 12.19
C GLY A 268 -44.27 -1.74 12.13
N GLY A 269 -43.46 -1.29 11.18
CA GLY A 269 -42.08 -1.73 11.05
C GLY A 269 -41.60 -1.73 9.61
N GLY A 270 -40.29 -1.70 9.41
CA GLY A 270 -39.73 -1.75 8.08
C GLY A 270 -38.59 -0.77 7.95
N VAL A 271 -38.34 -0.38 6.71
CA VAL A 271 -37.49 0.76 6.36
C VAL A 271 -38.32 1.62 5.42
N ASP A 272 -38.92 2.65 6.00
CA ASP A 272 -40.03 3.38 5.42
C ASP A 272 -39.56 4.73 4.87
N THR A 273 -40.29 5.26 3.90
CA THR A 273 -39.86 6.44 3.15
C THR A 273 -40.99 7.44 2.96
N TYR A 274 -40.73 8.70 3.32
CA TYR A 274 -41.48 9.84 2.80
C TYR A 274 -40.92 10.25 1.44
N ASP A 275 -41.67 9.97 0.37
CA ASP A 275 -41.36 10.41 -1.00
C ASP A 275 -42.08 11.74 -1.29
N LEU A 276 -41.28 12.81 -1.27
CA LEU A 276 -41.66 14.19 -1.53
C LEU A 276 -40.87 14.77 -2.73
N SER A 277 -40.35 13.89 -3.59
CA SER A 277 -39.57 14.25 -4.79
C SER A 277 -40.33 15.11 -5.80
N ALA A 278 -41.67 15.13 -5.73
CA ALA A 278 -42.51 15.94 -6.60
C ALA A 278 -42.57 17.44 -6.20
N TYR A 279 -42.08 17.80 -5.01
CA TYR A 279 -42.13 19.17 -4.52
C TYR A 279 -40.98 20.01 -5.10
N THR A 280 -41.28 21.27 -5.41
CA THR A 280 -40.30 22.23 -6.00
C THR A 280 -40.15 23.49 -5.16
N THR A 281 -40.85 23.54 -4.03
CA THR A 281 -40.79 24.60 -3.03
C THR A 281 -40.26 24.00 -1.74
N ARG A 282 -39.64 24.85 -0.91
CA ARG A 282 -39.17 24.48 0.43
C ARG A 282 -40.21 23.65 1.19
N ILE A 283 -39.80 22.46 1.62
CA ILE A 283 -40.51 21.63 2.59
C ILE A 283 -39.76 21.61 3.93
N LYS A 284 -40.46 21.24 5.00
CA LYS A 284 -39.88 21.03 6.33
C LYS A 284 -40.34 19.69 6.87
N ILE A 285 -39.41 18.79 7.11
CA ILE A 285 -39.66 17.40 7.53
C ILE A 285 -39.05 17.16 8.90
N ASP A 286 -39.79 16.48 9.76
CA ASP A 286 -39.38 16.10 11.11
C ASP A 286 -39.84 14.66 11.34
N LEU A 287 -38.91 13.70 11.29
CA LEU A 287 -39.17 12.27 11.41
C LEU A 287 -39.23 11.79 12.87
N ARG A 288 -39.02 12.69 13.84
CA ARG A 288 -39.05 12.31 15.25
C ARG A 288 -40.45 11.85 15.67
N PRO A 289 -40.57 10.99 16.69
CA PRO A 289 -41.87 10.58 17.19
C PRO A 289 -42.67 11.78 17.72
N GLY A 290 -43.93 11.91 17.29
CA GLY A 290 -44.76 13.10 17.54
C GLY A 290 -44.31 14.37 16.80
N GLY A 291 -43.32 14.27 15.91
CA GLY A 291 -42.89 15.32 14.98
C GLY A 291 -43.94 15.59 13.92
N TYR A 292 -43.77 16.71 13.21
CA TYR A 292 -44.70 17.12 12.15
C TYR A 292 -43.95 17.70 10.95
N SER A 293 -44.51 17.45 9.77
CA SER A 293 -43.94 17.85 8.49
C SER A 293 -44.87 18.82 7.76
N VAL A 294 -44.28 19.79 7.06
CA VAL A 294 -44.95 20.78 6.22
C VAL A 294 -44.44 20.65 4.79
N PHE A 295 -45.31 20.23 3.87
CA PHE A 295 -44.98 20.03 2.46
C PHE A 295 -45.32 21.26 1.61
N SER A 296 -46.47 21.89 1.89
CA SER A 296 -46.89 23.09 1.17
C SER A 296 -47.92 23.87 1.98
N GLN A 297 -47.83 25.20 1.93
CA GLN A 297 -48.85 26.08 2.51
C GLN A 297 -50.24 25.83 1.92
N ASN A 298 -50.32 25.47 0.63
CA ASN A 298 -51.60 25.22 -0.06
C ASN A 298 -52.27 23.92 0.40
N GLN A 299 -51.52 23.02 1.05
CA GLN A 299 -52.01 21.74 1.53
C GLN A 299 -52.31 21.75 3.04
N LEU A 300 -51.87 22.78 3.77
CA LEU A 300 -52.21 22.90 5.18
C LEU A 300 -53.69 23.22 5.33
N ALA A 301 -54.35 22.53 6.26
CA ALA A 301 -55.70 22.87 6.68
C ALA A 301 -55.77 24.30 7.24
N ASP A 302 -56.71 25.11 6.78
CA ASP A 302 -57.04 26.41 7.36
C ASP A 302 -57.94 26.20 8.58
N LEU A 303 -57.41 26.54 9.75
CA LEU A 303 -58.07 26.46 11.05
C LEU A 303 -58.83 27.75 11.41
N ASN A 304 -58.81 28.77 10.53
CA ASN A 304 -59.34 30.12 10.71
C ASN A 304 -58.91 30.80 12.03
N GLY A 305 -57.71 30.47 12.52
CA GLY A 305 -57.12 31.08 13.70
C GLY A 305 -55.90 30.33 14.24
N GLY A 306 -55.45 30.71 15.43
CA GLY A 306 -54.35 30.05 16.12
C GLY A 306 -52.95 30.60 15.80
N PRO A 307 -51.92 30.00 16.42
CA PRO A 307 -50.57 30.56 16.45
C PRO A 307 -49.79 30.43 15.14
N ASN A 308 -50.26 29.63 14.17
CA ASN A 308 -49.55 29.34 12.93
C ASN A 308 -50.18 30.08 11.74
N ASN A 309 -50.50 31.37 11.92
CA ASN A 309 -51.09 32.25 10.90
C ASN A 309 -52.41 31.73 10.30
N GLY A 310 -53.26 31.10 11.12
CA GLY A 310 -54.54 30.56 10.67
C GLY A 310 -54.51 29.09 10.24
N TYR A 311 -53.33 28.49 10.01
CA TYR A 311 -53.22 27.14 9.47
C TYR A 311 -52.85 26.10 10.52
N ALA A 312 -53.03 24.83 10.19
CA ALA A 312 -52.43 23.72 10.92
C ALA A 312 -50.90 23.83 10.90
N ARG A 313 -50.25 23.34 11.93
CA ARG A 313 -48.80 23.34 12.10
C ARG A 313 -48.08 22.42 11.12
N GLY A 314 -48.75 21.34 10.70
CA GLY A 314 -48.21 20.30 9.84
C GLY A 314 -49.28 19.69 8.94
N ASN A 315 -48.83 19.17 7.80
CA ASN A 315 -49.62 18.32 6.92
C ASN A 315 -49.72 16.91 7.51
N ILE A 316 -48.58 16.38 7.92
CA ILE A 316 -48.43 15.02 8.43
C ILE A 316 -47.76 15.07 9.79
N PHE A 317 -48.29 14.28 10.72
CA PHE A 317 -47.71 14.03 12.03
C PHE A 317 -47.24 12.58 12.11
N ASN A 318 -46.19 12.31 12.88
CA ASN A 318 -45.77 10.94 13.18
C ASN A 318 -46.43 10.50 14.47
N ALA A 319 -46.85 9.24 14.56
CA ALA A 319 -47.33 8.66 15.81
C ALA A 319 -46.28 8.78 16.94
N LEU A 320 -46.75 8.79 18.18
CA LEU A 320 -45.88 8.64 19.34
C LEU A 320 -45.42 7.18 19.46
N LEU A 321 -44.25 6.97 20.05
CA LEU A 321 -43.79 5.60 20.33
C LEU A 321 -44.67 4.95 21.39
N TYR A 322 -45.09 3.72 21.12
CA TYR A 322 -45.71 2.87 22.14
C TYR A 322 -44.62 2.14 22.92
N HIS A 323 -44.48 2.50 24.21
CA HIS A 323 -43.51 1.92 25.17
C HIS A 323 -42.06 1.95 24.66
N ASN A 324 -41.66 3.05 24.00
CA ASN A 324 -40.34 3.29 23.40
C ASN A 324 -39.92 2.26 22.32
N ASN A 325 -40.87 1.55 21.72
CA ASN A 325 -40.57 0.71 20.58
C ASN A 325 -40.43 1.57 19.32
N LEU A 326 -39.28 1.47 18.65
CA LEU A 326 -38.88 2.28 17.50
C LEU A 326 -39.47 1.81 16.18
N ALA A 327 -40.15 0.66 16.15
CA ALA A 327 -40.62 0.05 14.91
C ALA A 327 -41.60 0.92 14.11
N SER A 328 -42.27 1.90 14.72
CA SER A 328 -43.19 2.79 14.00
C SER A 328 -42.56 4.05 13.44
N LEU A 329 -41.23 4.18 13.52
CA LEU A 329 -40.52 5.34 12.98
C LEU A 329 -40.38 5.22 11.47
N ILE A 330 -40.23 6.39 10.83
CA ILE A 330 -39.95 6.48 9.40
C ILE A 330 -38.46 6.75 9.24
N GLU A 331 -37.76 5.92 8.47
CA GLU A 331 -36.30 6.00 8.34
C GLU A 331 -35.85 7.00 7.27
N ASN A 332 -36.61 7.17 6.19
CA ASN A 332 -36.08 7.81 4.98
C ASN A 332 -36.92 8.97 4.48
N VAL A 333 -36.24 9.93 3.83
CA VAL A 333 -36.89 11.07 3.16
C VAL A 333 -36.25 11.30 1.79
N GLN A 334 -37.07 11.34 0.74
CA GLN A 334 -36.70 11.90 -0.56
C GLN A 334 -37.36 13.25 -0.72
N ALA A 335 -36.61 14.33 -0.49
CA ALA A 335 -37.09 15.71 -0.59
C ALA A 335 -37.19 16.20 -2.04
N GLY A 336 -37.57 17.47 -2.21
CA GLY A 336 -37.93 18.05 -3.49
C GLY A 336 -36.73 18.68 -4.22
N SER A 337 -37.01 19.73 -4.99
CA SER A 337 -35.97 20.60 -5.58
C SER A 337 -35.95 22.00 -4.92
N GLY A 338 -36.57 22.10 -3.74
CA GLY A 338 -36.62 23.33 -2.94
C GLY A 338 -35.43 23.43 -1.99
N ASN A 339 -35.32 24.53 -1.25
CA ASN A 339 -34.35 24.62 -0.14
C ASN A 339 -35.00 24.03 1.11
N ASP A 340 -34.81 22.73 1.29
CA ASP A 340 -35.58 21.89 2.19
C ASP A 340 -34.90 21.78 3.57
N THR A 341 -35.67 21.42 4.58
CA THR A 341 -35.15 21.16 5.94
C THR A 341 -35.64 19.80 6.39
N ILE A 342 -34.72 18.90 6.69
CA ILE A 342 -35.00 17.52 7.07
C ILE A 342 -34.34 17.26 8.42
N VAL A 343 -35.13 16.77 9.37
CA VAL A 343 -34.64 16.27 10.66
C VAL A 343 -35.03 14.80 10.75
N GLY A 344 -34.03 13.93 10.85
CA GLY A 344 -34.18 12.50 11.10
C GLY A 344 -34.63 12.21 12.54
N ASN A 345 -34.42 10.98 12.98
CA ASN A 345 -34.85 10.52 14.28
C ASN A 345 -33.72 9.74 14.99
N GLU A 346 -34.07 8.67 15.71
CA GLU A 346 -33.13 7.89 16.51
C GLU A 346 -32.76 6.55 15.85
N MET A 347 -33.29 6.31 14.65
CA MET A 347 -32.94 5.20 13.78
C MET A 347 -31.94 5.67 12.73
N SER A 348 -31.22 4.74 12.12
CA SER A 348 -30.43 5.03 10.93
C SER A 348 -31.32 5.55 9.80
N ASN A 349 -31.10 6.80 9.40
CA ASN A 349 -31.87 7.49 8.38
C ASN A 349 -31.11 7.57 7.05
N SER A 350 -31.84 7.50 5.93
CA SER A 350 -31.32 7.93 4.63
C SER A 350 -32.08 9.16 4.13
N LEU A 351 -31.38 10.28 4.04
CA LEU A 351 -31.99 11.60 3.77
C LEU A 351 -31.45 12.15 2.45
N TRP A 352 -32.33 12.37 1.48
CA TRP A 352 -32.01 13.00 0.19
C TRP A 352 -32.59 14.41 0.13
N GLY A 353 -31.72 15.43 0.11
CA GLY A 353 -32.08 16.83 -0.19
C GLY A 353 -32.41 17.04 -1.67
N ASN A 354 -31.71 16.32 -2.55
CA ASN A 354 -31.80 16.34 -4.00
C ASN A 354 -31.27 17.64 -4.62
N ALA A 355 -32.08 18.69 -4.74
CA ALA A 355 -31.63 19.93 -5.37
C ALA A 355 -32.11 21.13 -4.58
N GLY A 356 -31.29 22.18 -4.52
CA GLY A 356 -31.57 23.32 -3.64
C GLY A 356 -30.51 23.37 -2.54
N ASN A 357 -30.55 24.42 -1.72
CA ASN A 357 -29.66 24.52 -0.57
C ASN A 357 -30.38 23.97 0.66
N ASP A 358 -30.12 22.71 0.97
CA ASP A 358 -30.85 21.93 1.95
C ASP A 358 -30.17 21.92 3.32
N SER A 359 -30.94 21.69 4.37
CA SER A 359 -30.41 21.41 5.72
C SER A 359 -30.88 20.04 6.17
N LEU A 360 -29.94 19.10 6.25
CA LEU A 360 -30.15 17.73 6.69
C LEU A 360 -29.53 17.55 8.08
N ASP A 361 -30.31 17.03 9.02
CA ASP A 361 -29.88 16.67 10.38
C ASP A 361 -30.29 15.22 10.62
N GLY A 362 -29.33 14.30 10.63
CA GLY A 362 -29.56 12.85 10.79
C GLY A 362 -30.13 12.52 12.15
N GLY A 363 -29.54 13.09 13.20
CA GLY A 363 -30.00 12.93 14.57
C GLY A 363 -29.18 11.88 15.31
N ALA A 364 -29.80 10.77 15.68
CA ALA A 364 -29.10 9.64 16.28
C ALA A 364 -29.24 8.40 15.41
N GLY A 365 -28.23 7.54 15.41
CA GLY A 365 -28.17 6.41 14.49
C GLY A 365 -27.00 6.58 13.55
N ASN A 366 -26.78 5.60 12.66
CA ASN A 366 -25.76 5.74 11.62
C ASN A 366 -26.45 6.20 10.36
N ASP A 367 -26.35 7.49 10.04
CA ASP A 367 -27.14 8.13 9.01
C ASP A 367 -26.39 8.25 7.68
N VAL A 368 -27.13 8.25 6.57
CA VAL A 368 -26.60 8.50 5.24
C VAL A 368 -27.29 9.74 4.65
N LEU A 369 -26.50 10.78 4.44
CA LEU A 369 -26.97 12.09 4.01
C LEU A 369 -26.52 12.37 2.58
N PHE A 370 -27.50 12.63 1.71
CA PHE A 370 -27.30 13.00 0.32
C PHE A 370 -27.81 14.44 0.16
N GLY A 371 -26.89 15.42 0.21
CA GLY A 371 -27.25 16.82 -0.07
C GLY A 371 -27.82 16.96 -1.47
N GLY A 372 -27.03 16.51 -2.46
CA GLY A 372 -27.38 16.58 -3.87
C GLY A 372 -26.77 17.83 -4.50
N THR A 373 -27.49 18.52 -5.38
CA THR A 373 -26.97 19.75 -5.99
C THR A 373 -27.38 20.98 -5.19
N GLY A 374 -26.41 21.75 -4.73
CA GLY A 374 -26.65 22.98 -3.98
C GLY A 374 -25.53 23.21 -2.98
N GLY A 375 -25.66 24.25 -2.16
CA GLY A 375 -24.79 24.42 -1.00
C GLY A 375 -25.51 23.96 0.26
N ASP A 376 -25.27 22.72 0.65
CA ASP A 376 -26.06 22.02 1.66
C ASP A 376 -25.44 22.07 3.06
N ARG A 377 -26.27 21.88 4.08
CA ARG A 377 -25.82 21.72 5.48
C ARG A 377 -26.11 20.30 5.93
N LEU A 378 -25.07 19.49 6.08
CA LEU A 378 -25.15 18.08 6.46
C LEU A 378 -24.65 17.92 7.91
N VAL A 379 -25.57 17.56 8.81
CA VAL A 379 -25.29 17.24 10.20
C VAL A 379 -25.60 15.77 10.42
N GLY A 380 -24.59 14.93 10.69
CA GLY A 380 -24.83 13.51 11.00
C GLY A 380 -25.52 13.39 12.35
N GLY A 381 -24.78 13.75 13.40
CA GLY A 381 -25.32 13.82 14.76
C GLY A 381 -24.57 12.88 15.69
N THR A 382 -25.26 11.91 16.29
CA THR A 382 -24.62 10.87 17.09
C THR A 382 -24.68 9.52 16.39
N GLY A 383 -23.54 8.93 16.13
CA GLY A 383 -23.41 7.64 15.47
C GLY A 383 -22.19 7.67 14.56
N ALA A 384 -22.16 6.81 13.56
CA ALA A 384 -21.18 6.85 12.48
C ALA A 384 -21.90 7.28 11.20
N ASP A 385 -21.75 8.54 10.86
CA ASP A 385 -22.57 9.18 9.82
C ASP A 385 -21.80 9.36 8.53
N THR A 386 -22.52 9.26 7.40
CA THR A 386 -21.95 9.31 6.05
C THR A 386 -22.54 10.45 5.26
N ALA A 387 -21.70 11.35 4.75
CA ALA A 387 -22.07 12.18 3.61
C ALA A 387 -21.76 11.43 2.31
N SER A 388 -22.77 11.23 1.46
CA SER A 388 -22.68 10.39 0.27
C SER A 388 -22.90 11.18 -1.01
N TYR A 389 -21.96 11.02 -1.94
CA TYR A 389 -21.98 11.59 -3.29
C TYR A 389 -22.11 10.51 -4.37
N GLU A 390 -22.54 9.30 -4.02
CA GLU A 390 -22.60 8.16 -4.96
C GLU A 390 -23.54 8.40 -6.15
N THR A 391 -24.49 9.33 -6.02
CA THR A 391 -25.43 9.71 -7.07
C THR A 391 -24.93 10.87 -7.94
N ALA A 392 -23.77 11.46 -7.60
CA ALA A 392 -23.20 12.57 -8.32
C ALA A 392 -22.84 12.18 -9.76
N ARG A 393 -23.05 13.11 -10.68
CA ARG A 393 -22.95 12.85 -12.14
C ARG A 393 -21.58 13.21 -12.73
N ALA A 394 -20.64 13.60 -11.89
CA ALA A 394 -19.26 13.92 -12.20
C ALA A 394 -18.40 13.75 -10.94
N ALA A 395 -17.08 13.80 -11.11
CA ALA A 395 -16.13 13.80 -10.00
C ALA A 395 -16.39 14.94 -9.01
N VAL A 396 -16.23 14.65 -7.73
CA VAL A 396 -16.37 15.58 -6.62
C VAL A 396 -15.03 15.80 -5.93
N VAL A 397 -14.89 17.01 -5.37
CA VAL A 397 -13.87 17.29 -4.35
C VAL A 397 -14.62 17.55 -3.07
N VAL A 398 -14.36 16.76 -2.04
CA VAL A 398 -15.07 16.80 -0.77
C VAL A 398 -14.06 16.93 0.34
N ASN A 399 -14.15 17.99 1.15
CA ASN A 399 -13.25 18.23 2.25
C ASN A 399 -14.00 18.53 3.54
N LEU A 400 -13.94 17.60 4.49
CA LEU A 400 -14.63 17.72 5.78
C LEU A 400 -14.09 18.87 6.64
N ALA A 401 -12.80 19.21 6.52
CA ALA A 401 -12.16 20.25 7.32
C ALA A 401 -12.24 21.65 6.70
N ASN A 402 -12.32 21.75 5.37
CA ASN A 402 -12.32 22.99 4.62
C ASN A 402 -13.27 22.95 3.41
N SER A 403 -14.54 23.23 3.67
CA SER A 403 -15.58 23.23 2.63
C SER A 403 -15.39 24.26 1.52
N ALA A 404 -14.55 25.27 1.70
CA ALA A 404 -14.27 26.25 0.64
C ALA A 404 -13.58 25.63 -0.59
N GLY A 405 -12.98 24.45 -0.44
CA GLY A 405 -12.35 23.69 -1.53
C GLY A 405 -13.28 22.71 -2.23
N ASN A 406 -14.54 22.56 -1.79
CA ASN A 406 -15.44 21.57 -2.37
C ASN A 406 -15.88 21.93 -3.80
N THR A 407 -16.07 20.92 -4.64
CA THR A 407 -16.52 21.09 -6.04
C THR A 407 -17.51 20.01 -6.46
N GLY A 408 -18.18 20.22 -7.60
CA GLY A 408 -19.21 19.29 -8.09
C GLY A 408 -20.48 19.43 -7.25
N ASP A 409 -21.11 18.31 -6.94
CA ASP A 409 -22.32 18.28 -6.11
C ASP A 409 -22.00 18.68 -4.65
N ALA A 410 -20.73 18.58 -4.20
CA ALA A 410 -20.31 19.05 -2.88
C ALA A 410 -20.13 20.59 -2.78
N ALA A 411 -20.31 21.32 -3.88
CA ALA A 411 -19.93 22.73 -3.97
C ALA A 411 -20.78 23.65 -3.08
N GLY A 412 -20.21 24.11 -1.97
CA GLY A 412 -20.88 24.96 -0.99
C GLY A 412 -21.40 24.20 0.23
N ASP A 413 -21.24 22.88 0.25
CA ASP A 413 -21.66 22.03 1.37
C ASP A 413 -20.89 22.34 2.66
N SER A 414 -21.51 22.04 3.78
CA SER A 414 -20.91 22.15 5.10
C SER A 414 -21.26 20.92 5.95
N TYR A 415 -20.28 20.46 6.73
CA TYR A 415 -20.37 19.20 7.47
C TYR A 415 -20.18 19.43 8.97
N SER A 416 -20.92 18.68 9.78
CA SER A 416 -20.67 18.54 11.21
C SER A 416 -21.07 17.16 11.67
N SER A 417 -20.25 16.54 12.53
CA SER A 417 -20.45 15.14 12.95
C SER A 417 -20.63 14.20 11.77
N ILE A 418 -19.68 14.25 10.82
CA ILE A 418 -19.62 13.33 9.70
C ILE A 418 -18.28 12.60 9.80
N GLU A 419 -18.35 11.28 9.96
CA GLU A 419 -17.19 10.43 10.11
C GLU A 419 -16.82 9.75 8.78
N SER A 420 -17.78 9.62 7.86
CA SER A 420 -17.58 8.92 6.59
C SER A 420 -17.91 9.75 5.36
N LEU A 421 -17.10 9.59 4.31
CA LEU A 421 -17.37 10.09 2.97
C LEU A 421 -17.49 8.95 1.99
N THR A 422 -18.49 9.02 1.11
CA THR A 422 -18.59 8.17 -0.09
C THR A 422 -18.54 9.05 -1.33
N GLY A 423 -17.56 8.78 -2.20
CA GLY A 423 -17.42 9.40 -3.52
C GLY A 423 -18.46 8.95 -4.53
N SER A 424 -18.39 9.55 -5.71
CA SER A 424 -19.13 9.23 -6.92
C SER A 424 -18.54 7.99 -7.63
N THR A 425 -18.94 7.75 -8.88
CA THR A 425 -18.33 6.72 -9.74
C THR A 425 -17.28 7.29 -10.70
N PHE A 426 -16.70 8.44 -10.36
CA PHE A 426 -15.67 9.14 -11.13
C PHE A 426 -14.44 9.41 -10.26
N ALA A 427 -13.35 9.87 -10.86
CA ALA A 427 -12.11 10.17 -10.15
C ALA A 427 -12.26 11.32 -9.13
N ASP A 428 -12.54 10.98 -7.88
CA ASP A 428 -12.84 11.90 -6.80
C ASP A 428 -11.60 12.32 -6.02
N THR A 429 -11.73 13.40 -5.25
CA THR A 429 -10.74 13.76 -4.23
C THR A 429 -11.43 13.95 -2.89
N LEU A 430 -11.14 13.07 -1.93
CA LEU A 430 -11.80 13.04 -0.62
C LEU A 430 -10.79 13.38 0.47
N TYR A 431 -11.11 14.39 1.28
CA TYR A 431 -10.34 14.77 2.47
C TYR A 431 -11.17 14.51 3.73
N GLY A 432 -10.61 13.70 4.63
CA GLY A 432 -11.09 13.58 6.00
C GLY A 432 -10.71 14.79 6.85
N ASN A 433 -10.66 14.60 8.17
CA ASN A 433 -10.32 15.64 9.13
C ASN A 433 -9.32 15.13 10.18
N ALA A 434 -9.45 15.54 11.45
CA ALA A 434 -8.53 15.16 12.53
C ALA A 434 -9.06 14.01 13.41
N VAL A 435 -10.23 13.47 13.09
CA VAL A 435 -10.84 12.30 13.74
C VAL A 435 -10.70 11.09 12.83
N ALA A 436 -10.89 9.88 13.38
CA ALA A 436 -10.91 8.67 12.58
C ALA A 436 -12.06 8.71 11.55
N ASN A 437 -11.70 8.75 10.28
CA ASN A 437 -12.61 8.84 9.16
C ASN A 437 -12.66 7.56 8.33
N ARG A 438 -13.77 7.35 7.63
CA ARG A 438 -13.87 6.33 6.58
C ARG A 438 -14.11 7.00 5.23
N LEU A 439 -13.12 6.95 4.35
CA LEU A 439 -13.22 7.50 2.99
C LEU A 439 -13.36 6.36 1.98
N LYS A 440 -14.43 6.40 1.18
CA LYS A 440 -14.69 5.42 0.12
C LYS A 440 -14.75 6.11 -1.25
N GLY A 441 -13.77 5.88 -2.12
CA GLY A 441 -13.72 6.42 -3.47
C GLY A 441 -14.81 5.85 -4.38
N SER A 442 -15.00 4.52 -4.34
CA SER A 442 -15.95 3.73 -5.13
C SER A 442 -15.43 3.34 -6.51
N ALA A 443 -15.62 4.14 -7.54
CA ALA A 443 -15.11 3.81 -8.87
C ALA A 443 -14.48 5.05 -9.48
N GLY A 444 -13.35 4.92 -10.16
CA GLY A 444 -12.58 6.08 -10.56
C GLY A 444 -11.13 5.89 -10.15
N ASN A 445 -10.28 6.85 -10.48
CA ASN A 445 -8.93 6.89 -9.93
C ASN A 445 -8.94 7.95 -8.85
N ASP A 446 -9.21 7.52 -7.64
CA ASP A 446 -9.57 8.39 -6.54
C ASP A 446 -8.33 8.80 -5.74
N LEU A 447 -8.34 10.05 -5.25
CA LEU A 447 -7.31 10.60 -4.37
C LEU A 447 -7.89 10.75 -2.97
N LEU A 448 -7.39 9.95 -2.02
CA LEU A 448 -7.91 9.91 -0.65
C LEU A 448 -6.86 10.46 0.32
N ILE A 449 -7.25 11.45 1.12
CA ILE A 449 -6.43 12.08 2.17
C ILE A 449 -7.17 11.92 3.49
N GLY A 450 -6.75 10.99 4.34
CA GLY A 450 -7.39 10.75 5.64
C GLY A 450 -7.34 11.96 6.56
N GLY A 451 -6.16 12.57 6.66
CA GLY A 451 -5.87 13.61 7.63
C GLY A 451 -5.20 12.98 8.84
N ALA A 452 -5.49 13.48 10.04
CA ALA A 452 -5.03 12.83 11.26
C ALA A 452 -6.16 11.97 11.81
N GLY A 453 -5.83 10.87 12.47
CA GLY A 453 -6.84 9.91 12.90
C GLY A 453 -6.32 8.50 12.68
N ALA A 454 -7.18 7.51 12.91
CA ALA A 454 -6.92 6.15 12.46
C ALA A 454 -7.96 5.86 11.38
N ASP A 455 -7.60 6.16 10.14
CA ASP A 455 -8.53 6.26 9.02
C ASP A 455 -8.70 4.95 8.27
N GLN A 456 -9.85 4.80 7.62
CA GLN A 456 -10.14 3.71 6.70
C GLN A 456 -10.23 4.27 5.29
N LEU A 457 -9.21 4.01 4.48
CA LEU A 457 -9.09 4.49 3.11
C LEU A 457 -9.42 3.34 2.14
N VAL A 458 -10.57 3.45 1.49
CA VAL A 458 -11.12 2.44 0.58
C VAL A 458 -11.19 3.02 -0.82
N GLY A 459 -10.27 2.65 -1.72
CA GLY A 459 -10.24 3.21 -3.09
C GLY A 459 -11.43 2.72 -3.90
N GLY A 460 -11.45 1.42 -4.18
CA GLY A 460 -12.55 0.79 -4.92
C GLY A 460 -12.06 0.25 -6.25
N SER A 461 -12.84 0.46 -7.32
CA SER A 461 -12.42 0.06 -8.66
C SER A 461 -11.71 1.19 -9.39
N GLY A 462 -10.46 0.96 -9.77
CA GLY A 462 -9.66 1.89 -10.56
C GLY A 462 -8.22 1.85 -10.12
N VAL A 463 -7.53 2.98 -10.18
CA VAL A 463 -6.16 3.13 -9.67
C VAL A 463 -6.17 4.25 -8.65
N ASP A 464 -6.23 3.87 -7.39
CA ASP A 464 -6.52 4.76 -6.28
C ASP A 464 -5.25 5.11 -5.49
N THR A 465 -5.21 6.32 -4.96
CA THR A 465 -4.04 6.87 -4.28
C THR A 465 -4.40 7.35 -2.87
N ALA A 466 -3.75 6.77 -1.86
CA ALA A 466 -3.71 7.38 -0.53
C ALA A 466 -2.56 8.38 -0.48
N SER A 467 -2.84 9.63 -0.13
CA SER A 467 -1.85 10.72 -0.17
C SER A 467 -1.62 11.39 1.17
N TYR A 468 -0.34 11.54 1.49
CA TYR A 468 0.21 12.24 2.65
C TYR A 468 0.97 13.50 2.24
N SER A 469 0.77 13.98 1.01
CA SER A 469 1.46 15.13 0.43
C SER A 469 1.24 16.47 1.16
N THR A 470 0.20 16.55 2.00
CA THR A 470 -0.12 17.74 2.79
C THR A 470 0.41 17.67 4.23
N VAL A 471 1.00 16.53 4.62
CA VAL A 471 1.53 16.30 5.96
C VAL A 471 2.83 17.10 6.15
N THR A 472 3.00 17.65 7.35
CA THR A 472 4.13 18.56 7.66
C THR A 472 5.35 17.87 8.29
N VAL A 473 5.39 16.54 8.25
CA VAL A 473 6.47 15.68 8.77
C VAL A 473 6.59 14.45 7.88
N GLY A 474 7.75 13.77 7.94
CA GLY A 474 7.93 12.49 7.26
C GLY A 474 7.04 11.40 7.85
N VAL A 475 6.49 10.55 7.00
CA VAL A 475 5.57 9.47 7.35
C VAL A 475 6.14 8.11 7.01
N LYS A 476 5.77 7.12 7.81
CA LYS A 476 5.90 5.71 7.45
C LYS A 476 4.51 5.21 7.08
N VAL A 477 4.36 4.63 5.90
CA VAL A 477 3.07 4.20 5.36
C VAL A 477 3.22 2.82 4.75
N SER A 478 2.38 1.87 5.17
CA SER A 478 2.36 0.53 4.63
C SER A 478 0.96 0.10 4.23
N LEU A 479 0.80 -0.29 2.97
CA LEU A 479 -0.46 -0.85 2.46
C LEU A 479 -0.79 -2.23 3.06
N VAL A 480 0.19 -2.92 3.66
CA VAL A 480 0.02 -4.28 4.19
C VAL A 480 0.04 -4.36 5.71
N ASN A 481 0.74 -3.45 6.39
CA ASN A 481 0.92 -3.50 7.84
C ASN A 481 0.69 -2.13 8.49
N SER A 482 -0.57 -1.84 8.83
CA SER A 482 -0.95 -0.58 9.47
C SER A 482 -0.27 -0.34 10.82
N SER A 483 0.21 -1.38 11.51
CA SER A 483 0.86 -1.23 12.83
C SER A 483 2.20 -0.50 12.78
N VAL A 484 2.81 -0.38 11.60
CA VAL A 484 4.07 0.37 11.44
C VAL A 484 3.86 1.80 10.95
N ASN A 485 2.63 2.20 10.67
CA ASN A 485 2.37 3.53 10.15
C ASN A 485 2.63 4.60 11.22
N THR A 486 3.10 5.78 10.80
CA THR A 486 3.44 6.89 11.70
C THR A 486 3.01 8.23 11.16
N GLY A 487 2.99 9.25 12.02
CA GLY A 487 2.53 10.59 11.65
C GLY A 487 1.01 10.56 11.43
N ASP A 488 0.56 11.24 10.39
CA ASP A 488 -0.86 11.29 10.03
C ASP A 488 -1.39 9.93 9.54
N ALA A 489 -0.53 9.03 9.06
CA ALA A 489 -0.90 7.66 8.69
C ALA A 489 -1.13 6.71 9.90
N ALA A 490 -0.92 7.18 11.13
CA ALA A 490 -0.83 6.32 12.32
C ALA A 490 -2.17 5.65 12.67
N GLY A 491 -2.26 4.36 12.41
CA GLY A 491 -3.48 3.57 12.62
C GLY A 491 -4.33 3.42 11.36
N ASP A 492 -3.96 4.10 10.27
CA ASP A 492 -4.68 4.05 9.00
C ASP A 492 -4.63 2.66 8.39
N THR A 493 -5.73 2.28 7.77
CA THR A 493 -5.93 1.01 7.08
C THR A 493 -6.35 1.27 5.63
N TYR A 494 -5.86 0.43 4.74
CA TYR A 494 -6.05 0.57 3.30
C TYR A 494 -6.67 -0.68 2.73
N SER A 495 -7.65 -0.51 1.85
CA SER A 495 -8.20 -1.59 1.04
C SER A 495 -8.47 -1.07 -0.36
N GLU A 496 -8.10 -1.85 -1.38
CA GLU A 496 -8.30 -1.45 -2.78
C GLU A 496 -7.60 -0.10 -3.05
N ILE A 497 -6.34 0.02 -2.60
CA ILE A 497 -5.46 1.16 -2.85
C ILE A 497 -4.20 0.63 -3.54
N GLU A 498 -3.89 1.18 -4.71
CA GLU A 498 -2.72 0.80 -5.50
C GLU A 498 -1.53 1.72 -5.23
N ASN A 499 -1.78 3.00 -4.93
CA ASN A 499 -0.71 4.00 -4.89
C ASN A 499 -0.58 4.68 -3.53
N LEU A 500 0.66 5.06 -3.21
CA LEU A 500 0.99 5.93 -2.08
C LEU A 500 1.73 7.17 -2.58
N ALA A 501 1.35 8.33 -2.04
CA ALA A 501 2.11 9.56 -2.19
C ALA A 501 2.56 10.06 -0.81
N GLY A 502 3.87 10.23 -0.65
CA GLY A 502 4.54 10.79 0.51
C GLY A 502 4.34 12.29 0.67
N SER A 503 4.93 12.81 1.73
CA SER A 503 5.02 14.20 2.12
C SER A 503 6.15 14.93 1.38
N THR A 504 6.55 16.11 1.87
CA THR A 504 7.75 16.82 1.38
C THR A 504 8.97 16.58 2.29
N PHE A 505 8.95 15.53 3.09
CA PHE A 505 9.99 15.14 4.03
C PHE A 505 10.35 13.68 3.81
N SER A 506 11.45 13.23 4.41
CA SER A 506 11.88 11.83 4.36
C SER A 506 10.78 10.85 4.81
N ASP A 507 10.25 10.11 3.86
CA ASP A 507 9.20 9.13 4.04
C ASP A 507 9.71 7.69 3.94
N THR A 508 8.91 6.76 4.42
CA THR A 508 9.11 5.33 4.17
C THR A 508 7.80 4.72 3.69
N LEU A 509 7.73 4.36 2.42
CA LEU A 509 6.53 3.87 1.77
C LEU A 509 6.67 2.38 1.43
N TYR A 510 5.70 1.57 1.86
CA TYR A 510 5.60 0.15 1.53
C TYR A 510 4.35 -0.09 0.69
N GLY A 511 4.56 -0.63 -0.52
CA GLY A 511 3.50 -1.18 -1.36
C GLY A 511 3.01 -2.53 -0.83
N ASN A 512 2.37 -3.29 -1.72
CA ASN A 512 1.82 -4.61 -1.44
C ASN A 512 2.30 -5.62 -2.50
N ALA A 513 1.47 -6.62 -2.85
CA ALA A 513 1.83 -7.62 -3.86
C ALA A 513 1.23 -7.32 -5.25
N GLY A 514 0.47 -6.23 -5.36
CA GLY A 514 -0.11 -5.72 -6.60
C GLY A 514 0.84 -4.75 -7.30
N THR A 515 0.41 -4.19 -8.42
CA THR A 515 1.16 -3.12 -9.10
C THR A 515 0.94 -1.80 -8.36
N ASN A 516 2.00 -1.28 -7.74
CA ASN A 516 1.93 -0.05 -6.96
C ASN A 516 2.68 1.11 -7.62
N ARG A 517 2.22 2.34 -7.42
CA ARG A 517 3.04 3.55 -7.58
C ARG A 517 3.34 4.14 -6.21
N LEU A 518 4.62 4.26 -5.88
CA LEU A 518 5.10 4.93 -4.67
C LEU A 518 5.79 6.23 -5.09
N ASP A 519 5.25 7.37 -4.69
CA ASP A 519 5.80 8.70 -4.94
C ASP A 519 6.34 9.27 -3.62
N GLY A 520 7.66 9.34 -3.45
CA GLY A 520 8.32 9.83 -2.23
C GLY A 520 8.11 11.32 -2.02
N GLY A 521 8.20 12.10 -3.10
CA GLY A 521 7.99 13.54 -3.07
C GLY A 521 9.29 14.30 -2.90
N ALA A 522 9.49 14.93 -1.75
CA ALA A 522 10.75 15.60 -1.44
C ALA A 522 11.31 15.06 -0.13
N GLY A 523 12.63 15.10 0.03
CA GLY A 523 13.27 14.45 1.18
C GLY A 523 14.09 13.26 0.72
N ASN A 524 14.69 12.56 1.66
CA ASN A 524 15.39 11.31 1.35
C ASN A 524 14.44 10.16 1.69
N ASP A 525 13.85 9.56 0.66
CA ASP A 525 12.74 8.63 0.82
C ASP A 525 13.20 7.18 0.67
N LEU A 526 12.55 6.29 1.42
CA LEU A 526 12.74 4.84 1.33
C LEU A 526 11.48 4.21 0.74
N LEU A 527 11.59 3.67 -0.47
CA LEU A 527 10.49 3.08 -1.22
C LEU A 527 10.68 1.56 -1.33
N ILE A 528 9.69 0.81 -0.85
CA ILE A 528 9.68 -0.65 -0.87
C ILE A 528 8.40 -1.08 -1.59
N GLY A 529 8.50 -1.38 -2.89
CA GLY A 529 7.34 -1.77 -3.72
C GLY A 529 6.66 -3.04 -3.21
N GLY A 530 7.47 -4.06 -2.92
CA GLY A 530 6.98 -5.40 -2.60
C GLY A 530 7.10 -6.28 -3.83
N ALA A 531 6.12 -7.15 -4.06
CA ALA A 531 6.03 -7.89 -5.30
C ALA A 531 5.05 -7.17 -6.23
N GLY A 532 5.22 -7.30 -7.54
CA GLY A 532 4.42 -6.52 -8.49
C GLY A 532 5.34 -5.95 -9.55
N ALA A 533 4.76 -5.14 -10.45
CA ALA A 533 5.53 -4.38 -11.41
C ALA A 533 5.38 -2.90 -11.02
N ASP A 534 6.23 -2.44 -10.11
CA ASP A 534 5.99 -1.20 -9.37
C ASP A 534 6.61 0.02 -10.05
N GLN A 535 6.08 1.19 -9.73
CA GLN A 535 6.64 2.48 -10.12
C GLN A 535 7.18 3.17 -8.86
N LEU A 536 8.50 3.16 -8.69
CA LEU A 536 9.18 3.79 -7.56
C LEU A 536 9.74 5.14 -7.99
N VAL A 537 9.12 6.21 -7.50
CA VAL A 537 9.47 7.60 -7.83
C VAL A 537 9.97 8.28 -6.56
N GLY A 538 11.28 8.50 -6.45
CA GLY A 538 11.87 9.12 -5.27
C GLY A 538 11.49 10.59 -5.17
N GLY A 539 11.88 11.36 -6.18
CA GLY A 539 11.54 12.78 -6.25
C GLY A 539 12.77 13.63 -6.03
N SER A 540 12.68 14.66 -5.17
CA SER A 540 13.85 15.50 -4.87
C SER A 540 14.50 15.09 -3.57
N GLY A 541 15.75 14.64 -3.64
CA GLY A 541 16.56 14.30 -2.48
C GLY A 541 17.52 13.17 -2.83
N SER A 542 17.83 12.32 -1.86
CA SER A 542 18.61 11.10 -2.07
C SER A 542 17.73 9.91 -1.73
N ASP A 543 17.18 9.28 -2.74
CA ASP A 543 16.10 8.32 -2.58
C ASP A 543 16.58 6.89 -2.77
N THR A 544 15.94 5.98 -2.05
CA THR A 544 16.30 4.55 -2.00
C THR A 544 15.14 3.70 -2.44
N ALA A 545 15.31 2.94 -3.51
CA ALA A 545 14.48 1.77 -3.79
C ALA A 545 15.11 0.56 -3.09
N SER A 546 14.35 -0.10 -2.21
CA SER A 546 14.84 -1.20 -1.37
C SER A 546 14.06 -2.48 -1.56
N TYR A 547 14.80 -3.58 -1.67
CA TYR A 547 14.31 -4.95 -1.74
C TYR A 547 14.55 -5.72 -0.44
N SER A 548 14.72 -5.01 0.67
CA SER A 548 15.02 -5.60 1.99
C SER A 548 13.95 -6.55 2.52
N THR A 549 12.72 -6.51 1.98
CA THR A 549 11.64 -7.43 2.32
C THR A 549 11.55 -8.65 1.39
N ALA A 550 12.37 -8.70 0.33
CA ALA A 550 12.34 -9.79 -0.62
C ALA A 550 12.74 -11.11 0.03
N THR A 551 12.07 -12.19 -0.39
CA THR A 551 12.27 -13.53 0.19
C THR A 551 13.26 -14.40 -0.59
N VAL A 552 13.81 -13.85 -1.67
CA VAL A 552 14.84 -14.42 -2.54
C VAL A 552 15.73 -13.29 -3.06
N GLY A 553 16.89 -13.64 -3.63
CA GLY A 553 17.75 -12.67 -4.30
C GLY A 553 17.07 -12.02 -5.50
N VAL A 554 17.29 -10.72 -5.68
CA VAL A 554 16.69 -9.91 -6.73
C VAL A 554 17.71 -9.53 -7.80
N LYS A 555 17.20 -9.27 -9.00
CA LYS A 555 17.94 -8.54 -10.01
C LYS A 555 17.24 -7.21 -10.23
N ALA A 556 17.90 -6.10 -9.96
CA ALA A 556 17.33 -4.76 -10.05
C ALA A 556 18.25 -3.84 -10.83
N SER A 557 17.70 -3.11 -11.80
CA SER A 557 18.46 -2.19 -12.66
C SER A 557 17.77 -0.85 -12.80
N LEU A 558 18.47 0.21 -12.36
CA LEU A 558 18.02 1.59 -12.59
C LEU A 558 18.02 1.97 -14.08
N ALA A 559 18.90 1.37 -14.87
CA ALA A 559 19.04 1.66 -16.29
C ALA A 559 18.11 0.84 -17.20
N ASN A 560 17.78 -0.39 -16.83
CA ASN A 560 17.02 -1.32 -17.68
C ASN A 560 16.07 -2.20 -16.86
N SER A 561 14.84 -1.75 -16.67
CA SER A 561 13.82 -2.52 -15.94
C SER A 561 13.48 -3.88 -16.58
N ALA A 562 13.75 -4.08 -17.87
CA ALA A 562 13.39 -5.32 -18.56
C ALA A 562 14.21 -6.54 -18.10
N ILE A 563 15.33 -6.33 -17.40
CA ILE A 563 16.15 -7.42 -16.84
C ILE A 563 15.84 -7.70 -15.37
N ASN A 564 14.91 -6.97 -14.76
CA ASN A 564 14.61 -7.14 -13.35
C ASN A 564 13.91 -8.49 -13.08
N THR A 565 14.20 -9.09 -11.93
CA THR A 565 13.63 -10.39 -11.51
C THR A 565 13.35 -10.43 -10.02
N GLY A 566 12.55 -11.41 -9.58
CA GLY A 566 12.12 -11.52 -8.19
C GLY A 566 11.10 -10.43 -7.87
N ASP A 567 11.21 -9.83 -6.70
CA ASP A 567 10.34 -8.73 -6.27
C ASP A 567 10.55 -7.47 -7.14
N ALA A 568 11.71 -7.32 -7.80
CA ALA A 568 11.96 -6.22 -8.73
C ALA A 568 11.29 -6.38 -10.11
N ALA A 569 10.63 -7.51 -10.39
CA ALA A 569 10.23 -7.91 -11.74
C ALA A 569 9.18 -6.97 -12.36
N GLY A 570 9.61 -6.15 -13.32
CA GLY A 570 8.75 -5.17 -13.99
C GLY A 570 8.79 -3.79 -13.33
N ASP A 571 9.50 -3.64 -12.22
CA ASP A 571 9.68 -2.36 -11.53
C ASP A 571 10.35 -1.33 -12.43
N THR A 572 9.92 -0.08 -12.28
CA THR A 572 10.51 1.08 -12.94
C THR A 572 10.87 2.13 -11.90
N TYR A 573 11.99 2.81 -12.15
CA TYR A 573 12.57 3.77 -11.22
C TYR A 573 12.66 5.15 -11.85
N SER A 574 12.33 6.19 -11.09
CA SER A 574 12.53 7.58 -11.50
C SER A 574 13.05 8.37 -10.31
N GLN A 575 14.14 9.12 -10.52
CA GLN A 575 14.79 9.90 -9.46
C GLN A 575 15.11 9.02 -8.24
N ILE A 576 15.84 7.93 -8.48
CA ILE A 576 16.34 7.01 -7.46
C ILE A 576 17.85 6.98 -7.59
N GLU A 577 18.54 7.34 -6.51
CA GLU A 577 20.00 7.37 -6.46
C GLU A 577 20.56 6.10 -5.81
N THR A 578 19.78 5.44 -4.95
CA THR A 578 20.20 4.25 -4.20
C THR A 578 19.36 3.02 -4.54
N LEU A 579 20.03 1.92 -4.88
CA LEU A 579 19.44 0.56 -4.85
C LEU A 579 19.96 -0.20 -3.64
N ALA A 580 19.05 -0.77 -2.85
CA ALA A 580 19.37 -1.66 -1.74
C ALA A 580 18.77 -3.05 -1.98
N GLY A 581 19.63 -4.07 -1.86
CA GLY A 581 19.30 -5.49 -2.01
C GLY A 581 18.48 -6.06 -0.86
N SER A 582 18.26 -7.36 -0.96
CA SER A 582 17.67 -8.26 0.03
C SER A 582 18.76 -8.80 0.98
N THR A 583 18.46 -9.88 1.72
CA THR A 583 19.47 -10.60 2.51
C THR A 583 20.00 -11.85 1.80
N PHE A 584 19.83 -11.90 0.49
CA PHE A 584 20.22 -13.01 -0.38
C PHE A 584 21.13 -12.49 -1.50
N ALA A 585 21.75 -13.40 -2.25
CA ALA A 585 22.59 -13.01 -3.39
C ALA A 585 21.80 -12.21 -4.44
N ASP A 586 22.11 -10.92 -4.54
CA ASP A 586 21.45 -9.97 -5.42
C ASP A 586 22.33 -9.57 -6.62
N MET A 587 21.69 -9.05 -7.65
CA MET A 587 22.34 -8.47 -8.82
C MET A 587 21.84 -7.04 -9.02
N LEU A 588 22.61 -6.05 -8.57
CA LEU A 588 22.21 -4.64 -8.59
C LEU A 588 22.96 -3.87 -9.68
N TYR A 589 22.21 -3.14 -10.50
CA TYR A 589 22.75 -2.35 -11.60
C TYR A 589 22.35 -0.88 -11.45
N GLY A 590 23.33 0.01 -11.36
CA GLY A 590 23.13 1.45 -11.42
C GLY A 590 22.83 1.94 -12.85
N ASN A 591 23.06 3.23 -13.09
CA ASN A 591 22.89 3.89 -14.37
C ASN A 591 24.12 4.73 -14.73
N ALA A 592 23.95 5.85 -15.44
CA ALA A 592 25.05 6.74 -15.84
C ALA A 592 25.27 7.91 -14.86
N SER A 593 24.52 7.95 -13.77
CA SER A 593 24.60 8.94 -12.70
C SER A 593 25.37 8.35 -11.52
N SER A 594 25.88 9.18 -10.62
CA SER A 594 26.43 8.71 -9.35
C SER A 594 25.37 7.98 -8.52
N ASN A 595 25.52 6.67 -8.39
CA ASN A 595 24.61 5.80 -7.67
C ASN A 595 25.23 5.26 -6.38
N ARG A 596 24.38 4.86 -5.44
CA ARG A 596 24.74 4.01 -4.31
C ARG A 596 24.13 2.63 -4.53
N LEU A 597 24.95 1.58 -4.50
CA LEU A 597 24.49 0.20 -4.51
C LEU A 597 24.83 -0.45 -3.17
N ASP A 598 23.83 -1.05 -2.51
CA ASP A 598 23.95 -1.70 -1.21
C ASP A 598 23.47 -3.15 -1.29
N GLY A 599 24.40 -4.11 -1.38
CA GLY A 599 24.10 -5.54 -1.46
C GLY A 599 23.51 -6.12 -0.17
N SER A 600 23.75 -5.45 0.98
CA SER A 600 23.32 -5.89 2.30
C SER A 600 23.94 -7.22 2.75
N ALA A 601 23.30 -8.36 2.54
CA ALA A 601 23.86 -9.66 2.91
C ALA A 601 23.58 -10.64 1.80
N GLY A 602 24.48 -11.58 1.54
CA GLY A 602 24.43 -12.35 0.32
C GLY A 602 25.78 -12.30 -0.37
N ASN A 603 25.93 -13.06 -1.46
CA ASN A 603 27.08 -12.91 -2.33
C ASN A 603 26.61 -12.11 -3.54
N ASP A 604 26.83 -10.81 -3.50
CA ASP A 604 26.15 -9.87 -4.38
C ASP A 604 27.01 -9.51 -5.59
N LEU A 605 26.36 -9.31 -6.73
CA LEU A 605 26.97 -8.77 -7.94
C LEU A 605 26.50 -7.33 -8.12
N LEU A 606 27.44 -6.39 -8.04
CA LEU A 606 27.17 -4.96 -8.08
C LEU A 606 27.82 -4.34 -9.32
N VAL A 607 27.01 -3.69 -10.16
CA VAL A 607 27.44 -3.02 -11.39
C VAL A 607 27.02 -1.55 -11.31
N GLY A 608 27.95 -0.67 -10.95
CA GLY A 608 27.69 0.78 -10.82
C GLY A 608 27.22 1.40 -12.13
N GLY A 609 27.93 1.10 -13.22
CA GLY A 609 27.73 1.75 -14.51
C GLY A 609 28.74 2.87 -14.68
N ALA A 610 28.29 4.01 -15.22
CA ALA A 610 29.13 5.20 -15.31
C ALA A 610 28.70 6.19 -14.23
N GLY A 611 29.61 7.05 -13.79
CA GLY A 611 29.35 7.96 -12.66
C GLY A 611 30.42 7.76 -11.61
N ALA A 612 30.35 8.54 -10.53
CA ALA A 612 31.17 8.26 -9.35
C ALA A 612 30.29 7.53 -8.34
N ASP A 613 30.37 6.21 -8.34
CA ASP A 613 29.48 5.33 -7.60
C ASP A 613 30.01 4.96 -6.22
N ARG A 614 29.10 4.59 -5.33
CA ARG A 614 29.44 4.07 -4.01
C ARG A 614 28.88 2.66 -3.89
N VAL A 615 29.76 1.68 -3.94
CA VAL A 615 29.42 0.26 -4.04
C VAL A 615 29.72 -0.43 -2.70
N PHE A 616 28.68 -0.95 -2.04
CA PHE A 616 28.76 -1.62 -0.75
C PHE A 616 28.27 -3.05 -0.92
N GLY A 617 29.14 -4.04 -0.76
CA GLY A 617 28.75 -5.46 -0.82
C GLY A 617 27.95 -5.84 0.42
N GLY A 618 28.59 -5.68 1.58
CA GLY A 618 27.95 -5.89 2.87
C GLY A 618 28.46 -7.18 3.51
N GLY A 619 27.58 -8.13 3.75
CA GLY A 619 27.91 -9.41 4.38
C GLY A 619 27.86 -10.58 3.40
N GLY A 620 29.01 -11.09 3.01
CA GLY A 620 29.16 -12.29 2.19
C GLY A 620 30.43 -12.19 1.37
N VAL A 621 30.41 -12.70 0.14
CA VAL A 621 31.51 -12.57 -0.82
C VAL A 621 30.98 -11.82 -2.04
N ASP A 622 31.33 -10.54 -2.11
CA ASP A 622 30.70 -9.59 -3.01
C ASP A 622 31.61 -9.21 -4.17
N THR A 623 31.00 -8.98 -5.33
CA THR A 623 31.70 -8.73 -6.59
C THR A 623 31.28 -7.40 -7.18
N ALA A 624 32.23 -6.47 -7.33
CA ALA A 624 32.04 -5.30 -8.17
C ALA A 624 32.47 -5.65 -9.62
N SER A 625 31.56 -5.51 -10.58
CA SER A 625 31.79 -5.93 -11.96
C SER A 625 31.73 -4.78 -12.95
N TYR A 626 32.74 -4.74 -13.83
CA TYR A 626 32.88 -3.79 -14.93
C TYR A 626 32.84 -4.50 -16.28
N SER A 627 32.27 -5.71 -16.33
CA SER A 627 32.16 -6.55 -17.53
C SER A 627 31.38 -5.89 -18.67
N THR A 628 30.58 -4.86 -18.39
CA THR A 628 29.85 -4.08 -19.39
C THR A 628 30.58 -2.81 -19.84
N ALA A 629 31.75 -2.51 -19.27
CA ALA A 629 32.50 -1.31 -19.62
C ALA A 629 32.97 -1.38 -21.08
N THR A 630 32.91 -0.23 -21.75
CA THR A 630 33.20 -0.13 -23.20
C THR A 630 34.65 0.19 -23.52
N VAL A 631 35.49 0.33 -22.49
CA VAL A 631 36.93 0.58 -22.55
C VAL A 631 37.60 -0.13 -21.37
N GLY A 632 38.92 -0.30 -21.44
CA GLY A 632 39.71 -0.82 -20.32
C GLY A 632 39.63 0.08 -19.08
N VAL A 633 39.55 -0.54 -17.92
CA VAL A 633 39.36 0.11 -16.63
C VAL A 633 40.57 -0.05 -15.74
N ARG A 634 40.82 0.96 -14.91
CA ARG A 634 41.69 0.84 -13.74
C ARG A 634 40.79 0.87 -12.52
N ILE A 635 40.92 -0.12 -11.65
CA ILE A 635 40.07 -0.26 -10.46
C ILE A 635 40.96 -0.56 -9.26
N SER A 636 40.79 0.20 -8.18
CA SER A 636 41.39 -0.07 -6.89
C SER A 636 40.35 -0.08 -5.78
N LEU A 637 40.31 -1.19 -5.05
CA LEU A 637 39.48 -1.32 -3.85
C LEU A 637 39.92 -0.39 -2.70
N LEU A 638 41.17 0.12 -2.75
CA LEU A 638 41.76 0.94 -1.71
C LEU A 638 41.79 2.44 -2.04
N ASN A 639 41.93 2.79 -3.32
CA ASN A 639 42.16 4.17 -3.74
C ASN A 639 41.30 4.56 -4.94
N SER A 640 40.13 5.15 -4.68
CA SER A 640 39.21 5.62 -5.72
C SER A 640 39.81 6.65 -6.68
N THR A 641 40.87 7.38 -6.29
CA THR A 641 41.45 8.45 -7.11
C THR A 641 42.22 7.96 -8.33
N VAL A 642 42.60 6.67 -8.35
CA VAL A 642 43.26 6.06 -9.51
C VAL A 642 42.29 5.35 -10.45
N ASN A 643 41.01 5.28 -10.08
CA ASN A 643 40.03 4.57 -10.89
C ASN A 643 39.75 5.33 -12.19
N THR A 644 39.54 4.61 -13.29
CA THR A 644 39.34 5.18 -14.62
C THR A 644 38.28 4.43 -15.42
N GLY A 645 37.83 5.02 -16.52
CA GLY A 645 36.74 4.46 -17.32
C GLY A 645 35.44 4.54 -16.55
N ASP A 646 34.64 3.47 -16.59
CA ASP A 646 33.37 3.37 -15.86
C ASP A 646 33.58 3.36 -14.34
N ALA A 647 34.77 2.97 -13.85
CA ALA A 647 35.10 3.02 -12.43
C ALA A 647 35.48 4.41 -11.90
N ALA A 648 35.50 5.45 -12.75
CA ALA A 648 36.10 6.74 -12.41
C ALA A 648 35.37 7.47 -11.26
N GLY A 649 36.01 7.52 -10.10
CA GLY A 649 35.46 8.12 -8.89
C GLY A 649 34.71 7.13 -7.99
N ASP A 650 34.59 5.87 -8.41
CA ASP A 650 33.92 4.83 -7.63
C ASP A 650 34.65 4.52 -6.33
N SER A 651 33.88 4.22 -5.30
CA SER A 651 34.37 3.83 -3.98
C SER A 651 33.73 2.53 -3.53
N TYR A 652 34.53 1.68 -2.87
CA TYR A 652 34.15 0.32 -2.51
C TYR A 652 34.23 0.10 -1.00
N SER A 653 33.33 -0.72 -0.48
CA SER A 653 33.30 -1.16 0.91
C SER A 653 32.77 -2.59 0.94
N SER A 654 33.45 -3.47 1.70
CA SER A 654 33.07 -4.89 1.78
C SER A 654 32.91 -5.49 0.38
N ILE A 655 33.95 -5.36 -0.45
CA ILE A 655 34.02 -5.97 -1.77
C ILE A 655 35.26 -6.85 -1.76
N GLU A 656 35.07 -8.13 -2.04
CA GLU A 656 36.13 -9.13 -2.07
C GLU A 656 36.57 -9.41 -3.50
N ASN A 657 35.69 -9.26 -4.48
CA ASN A 657 35.97 -9.63 -5.86
C ASN A 657 35.82 -8.45 -6.83
N LEU A 658 36.68 -8.45 -7.85
CA LEU A 658 36.60 -7.54 -9.00
C LEU A 658 36.52 -8.34 -10.30
N THR A 659 35.66 -7.86 -11.21
CA THR A 659 35.66 -8.32 -12.60
C THR A 659 35.91 -7.12 -13.51
N GLY A 660 36.91 -7.26 -14.37
CA GLY A 660 37.27 -6.31 -15.42
C GLY A 660 36.27 -6.25 -16.57
N SER A 661 36.63 -5.45 -17.56
CA SER A 661 35.98 -5.30 -18.86
C SER A 661 36.46 -6.39 -19.84
N THR A 662 36.14 -6.25 -21.13
CA THR A 662 36.71 -7.10 -22.19
C THR A 662 37.91 -6.45 -22.89
N PHE A 663 38.56 -5.50 -22.23
CA PHE A 663 39.71 -4.76 -22.71
C PHE A 663 40.83 -4.81 -21.66
N ALA A 664 42.02 -4.36 -22.03
CA ALA A 664 43.16 -4.32 -21.12
C ALA A 664 42.87 -3.49 -19.85
N ASP A 665 42.82 -4.17 -18.72
CA ASP A 665 42.47 -3.62 -17.43
C ASP A 665 43.65 -3.56 -16.46
N THR A 666 43.49 -2.80 -15.38
CA THR A 666 44.37 -2.84 -14.22
C THR A 666 43.55 -2.98 -12.95
N LEU A 667 43.63 -4.13 -12.29
CA LEU A 667 42.83 -4.46 -11.12
C LEU A 667 43.72 -4.51 -9.87
N TYR A 668 43.39 -3.71 -8.87
CA TYR A 668 44.03 -3.73 -7.55
C TYR A 668 43.04 -4.23 -6.50
N GLY A 669 43.38 -5.36 -5.86
CA GLY A 669 42.69 -5.85 -4.67
C GLY A 669 43.04 -5.05 -3.41
N ASN A 670 42.90 -5.68 -2.25
CA ASN A 670 43.16 -5.11 -0.94
C ASN A 670 44.00 -6.05 -0.06
N ALA A 671 43.71 -6.14 1.24
CA ALA A 671 44.47 -6.97 2.19
C ALA A 671 43.73 -8.24 2.61
N SER A 672 42.54 -8.46 2.05
CA SER A 672 41.70 -9.64 2.22
C SER A 672 41.88 -10.56 1.02
N ASP A 673 41.52 -11.84 1.17
CA ASP A 673 41.50 -12.80 0.07
C ASP A 673 40.54 -12.29 -1.05
N ASN A 674 41.11 -11.91 -2.19
CA ASN A 674 40.36 -11.36 -3.31
C ASN A 674 40.29 -12.31 -4.50
N ARG A 675 39.23 -12.23 -5.29
CA ARG A 675 39.22 -12.76 -6.67
C ARG A 675 39.27 -11.61 -7.66
N LEU A 676 40.33 -11.53 -8.45
CA LEU A 676 40.46 -10.58 -9.56
C LEU A 676 40.32 -11.33 -10.88
N ASP A 677 39.32 -10.97 -11.67
CA ASP A 677 39.02 -11.58 -12.98
C ASP A 677 39.19 -10.53 -14.08
N GLY A 678 40.26 -10.64 -14.87
CA GLY A 678 40.58 -9.73 -15.98
C GLY A 678 39.66 -9.92 -17.21
N SER A 679 39.03 -11.10 -17.33
CA SER A 679 38.15 -11.47 -18.43
C SER A 679 38.86 -11.54 -19.79
N ALA A 680 38.87 -10.46 -20.58
CA ALA A 680 39.52 -10.47 -21.89
C ALA A 680 40.31 -9.19 -22.05
N GLY A 681 41.48 -9.24 -22.66
CA GLY A 681 42.38 -8.09 -22.63
C GLY A 681 43.77 -8.55 -22.27
N ASN A 682 44.70 -7.60 -22.22
CA ASN A 682 46.01 -7.88 -21.63
C ASN A 682 45.99 -7.18 -20.28
N ASP A 683 45.71 -7.94 -19.23
CA ASP A 683 45.31 -7.41 -17.95
C ASP A 683 46.48 -7.40 -16.96
N LEU A 684 46.49 -6.38 -16.11
CA LEU A 684 47.44 -6.25 -15.00
C LEU A 684 46.69 -6.47 -13.69
N LEU A 685 46.98 -7.58 -13.01
CA LEU A 685 46.32 -8.00 -11.78
C LEU A 685 47.27 -7.87 -10.59
N ILE A 686 46.86 -7.11 -9.58
CA ILE A 686 47.62 -6.85 -8.36
C ILE A 686 46.71 -7.20 -7.19
N GLY A 687 46.85 -8.42 -6.67
CA GLY A 687 46.03 -8.94 -5.57
C GLY A 687 46.13 -8.10 -4.31
N GLY A 688 47.37 -7.82 -3.89
CA GLY A 688 47.65 -7.16 -2.62
C GLY A 688 48.10 -8.20 -1.61
N ALA A 689 47.67 -8.06 -0.35
CA ALA A 689 47.92 -9.09 0.65
C ALA A 689 46.67 -9.97 0.78
N GLY A 690 46.84 -11.22 1.17
CA GLY A 690 45.74 -12.19 1.23
C GLY A 690 46.11 -13.43 0.43
N ALA A 691 45.23 -14.43 0.43
CA ALA A 691 45.33 -15.56 -0.49
C ALA A 691 44.44 -15.30 -1.71
N ASP A 692 45.01 -14.68 -2.74
CA ASP A 692 44.24 -14.16 -3.86
C ASP A 692 44.03 -15.18 -4.98
N GLN A 693 42.95 -15.00 -5.74
CA GLN A 693 42.68 -15.72 -6.98
C GLN A 693 42.84 -14.74 -8.14
N LEU A 694 43.94 -14.84 -8.88
CA LEU A 694 44.24 -13.99 -10.03
C LEU A 694 43.94 -14.75 -11.32
N VAL A 695 42.93 -14.28 -12.05
CA VAL A 695 42.39 -14.92 -13.23
C VAL A 695 42.54 -13.95 -14.39
N GLY A 696 43.51 -14.16 -15.28
CA GLY A 696 43.77 -13.24 -16.39
C GLY A 696 42.65 -13.32 -17.43
N GLY A 697 42.44 -14.53 -17.96
CA GLY A 697 41.39 -14.81 -18.92
C GLY A 697 41.96 -14.90 -20.33
N SER A 698 41.33 -14.26 -21.33
CA SER A 698 41.84 -14.31 -22.70
C SER A 698 42.74 -13.11 -23.01
N GLY A 699 44.00 -13.38 -23.31
CA GLY A 699 44.95 -12.39 -23.80
C GLY A 699 46.34 -12.69 -23.30
N VAL A 700 47.10 -11.67 -22.91
CA VAL A 700 48.43 -11.82 -22.31
C VAL A 700 48.44 -11.05 -21.00
N ASP A 701 48.29 -11.80 -19.92
CA ASP A 701 47.94 -11.28 -18.61
C ASP A 701 49.13 -11.34 -17.66
N THR A 702 49.20 -10.38 -16.75
CA THR A 702 50.32 -10.19 -15.83
C THR A 702 49.85 -10.14 -14.39
N ALA A 703 50.27 -11.10 -13.58
CA ALA A 703 50.21 -10.95 -12.12
C ALA A 703 51.43 -10.15 -11.65
N SER A 704 51.21 -9.05 -10.93
CA SER A 704 52.28 -8.13 -10.54
C SER A 704 52.38 -7.93 -9.04
N TYR A 705 53.61 -8.03 -8.56
CA TYR A 705 54.05 -7.78 -7.19
C TYR A 705 54.95 -6.53 -7.10
N SER A 706 54.90 -5.68 -8.13
CA SER A 706 55.72 -4.46 -8.23
C SER A 706 55.48 -3.43 -7.13
N THR A 707 54.34 -3.51 -6.44
CA THR A 707 54.00 -2.63 -5.32
C THR A 707 54.41 -3.21 -3.96
N VAL A 708 54.90 -4.45 -3.91
CA VAL A 708 55.27 -5.15 -2.68
C VAL A 708 56.56 -4.57 -2.12
N THR A 709 56.63 -4.42 -0.79
CA THR A 709 57.76 -3.78 -0.11
C THR A 709 58.83 -4.75 0.39
N VAL A 710 58.79 -6.00 -0.06
CA VAL A 710 59.73 -7.08 0.27
C VAL A 710 59.89 -7.98 -0.95
N GLY A 711 60.99 -8.74 -1.00
CA GLY A 711 61.18 -9.76 -2.04
C GLY A 711 60.15 -10.88 -1.94
N VAL A 712 59.65 -11.32 -3.09
CA VAL A 712 58.61 -12.33 -3.23
C VAL A 712 59.14 -13.59 -3.91
N LYS A 713 58.59 -14.72 -3.50
CA LYS A 713 58.68 -15.96 -4.26
C LYS A 713 57.32 -16.20 -4.90
N VAL A 714 57.29 -16.35 -6.21
CA VAL A 714 56.03 -16.45 -6.97
C VAL A 714 56.15 -17.59 -7.98
N SER A 715 55.22 -18.53 -7.96
CA SER A 715 55.15 -19.63 -8.90
C SER A 715 53.76 -19.76 -9.51
N LEU A 716 53.71 -19.70 -10.84
CA LEU A 716 52.47 -19.94 -11.60
C LEU A 716 52.00 -21.39 -11.53
N VAL A 717 52.86 -22.34 -11.14
CA VAL A 717 52.58 -23.78 -11.15
C VAL A 717 52.39 -24.36 -9.75
N ASN A 718 53.07 -23.79 -8.74
CA ASN A 718 53.04 -24.29 -7.37
C ASN A 718 52.81 -23.16 -6.36
N SER A 719 51.56 -22.80 -6.14
CA SER A 719 51.19 -21.75 -5.19
C SER A 719 51.66 -22.01 -3.75
N SER A 720 51.90 -23.27 -3.36
CA SER A 720 52.33 -23.62 -1.99
C SER A 720 53.73 -23.11 -1.63
N VAL A 721 54.53 -22.70 -2.62
CA VAL A 721 55.85 -22.12 -2.39
C VAL A 721 55.87 -20.60 -2.44
N ASN A 722 54.72 -19.96 -2.70
CA ASN A 722 54.67 -18.51 -2.79
C ASN A 722 54.88 -17.86 -1.41
N THR A 723 55.50 -16.68 -1.38
CA THR A 723 55.81 -15.97 -0.13
C THR A 723 55.56 -14.47 -0.26
N GLY A 724 55.49 -13.78 0.88
CA GLY A 724 55.17 -12.36 0.92
C GLY A 724 53.70 -12.16 0.56
N ASP A 725 53.42 -11.13 -0.24
CA ASP A 725 52.08 -10.81 -0.71
C ASP A 725 51.54 -11.87 -1.70
N ALA A 726 52.40 -12.72 -2.28
CA ALA A 726 51.98 -13.84 -3.12
C ALA A 726 51.51 -15.08 -2.32
N ALA A 727 51.62 -15.05 -0.99
CA ALA A 727 51.45 -16.24 -0.16
C ALA A 727 49.98 -16.71 -0.11
N GLY A 728 49.72 -17.86 -0.75
CA GLY A 728 48.37 -18.41 -0.87
C GLY A 728 47.72 -18.09 -2.21
N ASP A 729 48.29 -17.18 -2.99
CA ASP A 729 47.78 -16.79 -4.29
C ASP A 729 47.72 -17.97 -5.26
N THR A 730 46.66 -18.00 -6.05
CA THR A 730 46.45 -18.94 -7.14
C THR A 730 46.26 -18.20 -8.45
N TYR A 731 46.78 -18.80 -9.52
CA TYR A 731 46.79 -18.19 -10.85
C TYR A 731 46.11 -19.11 -11.84
N SER A 732 45.31 -18.53 -12.73
CA SER A 732 44.75 -19.24 -13.88
C SER A 732 44.75 -18.32 -15.08
N GLU A 733 45.18 -18.82 -16.24
CA GLU A 733 45.30 -18.03 -17.46
C GLU A 733 46.14 -16.75 -17.20
N ILE A 734 47.33 -16.93 -16.62
CA ILE A 734 48.32 -15.87 -16.40
C ILE A 734 49.60 -16.29 -17.12
N GLU A 735 50.06 -15.44 -18.04
CA GLU A 735 51.28 -15.68 -18.81
C GLU A 735 52.50 -15.02 -18.16
N ASN A 736 52.33 -13.89 -17.48
CA ASN A 736 53.46 -13.08 -17.04
C ASN A 736 53.49 -12.85 -15.53
N LEU A 737 54.71 -12.74 -15.00
CA LEU A 737 54.98 -12.32 -13.63
C LEU A 737 55.86 -11.07 -13.62
N ALA A 738 55.51 -10.11 -12.78
CA ALA A 738 56.37 -8.98 -12.45
C ALA A 738 56.68 -8.98 -10.95
N GLY A 739 57.97 -9.01 -10.62
CA GLY A 739 58.53 -8.92 -9.28
C GLY A 739 58.38 -7.54 -8.64
N SER A 740 58.87 -7.46 -7.42
CA SER A 740 58.98 -6.27 -6.58
C SER A 740 60.23 -5.45 -6.95
N THR A 741 60.62 -4.51 -6.07
CA THR A 741 61.90 -3.80 -6.17
C THR A 741 62.98 -4.41 -5.29
N PHE A 742 62.81 -5.66 -4.88
CA PHE A 742 63.72 -6.42 -4.03
C PHE A 742 64.02 -7.78 -4.67
N SER A 743 65.02 -8.48 -4.14
CA SER A 743 65.37 -9.83 -4.61
C SER A 743 64.19 -10.80 -4.59
N ASP A 744 63.76 -11.17 -5.79
CA ASP A 744 62.63 -12.05 -6.03
C ASP A 744 63.05 -13.42 -6.53
N THR A 745 62.13 -14.37 -6.46
CA THR A 745 62.25 -15.67 -7.13
C THR A 745 60.97 -15.97 -7.90
N LEU A 746 61.04 -15.89 -9.23
CA LEU A 746 59.88 -16.03 -10.11
C LEU A 746 59.97 -17.34 -10.89
N TYR A 747 58.89 -18.13 -10.84
CA TYR A 747 58.73 -19.35 -11.62
C TYR A 747 57.58 -19.19 -12.61
N GLY A 748 57.90 -19.29 -13.91
CA GLY A 748 56.92 -19.44 -14.97
C GLY A 748 56.28 -20.83 -14.98
N ASN A 749 55.63 -21.19 -16.09
CA ASN A 749 54.98 -22.48 -16.30
C ASN A 749 55.50 -23.16 -17.57
N ALA A 750 54.65 -23.90 -18.29
CA ALA A 750 55.03 -24.59 -19.54
C ALA A 750 54.63 -23.79 -20.80
N GLY A 751 54.01 -22.62 -20.61
CA GLY A 751 53.60 -21.69 -21.65
C GLY A 751 54.71 -20.71 -22.02
N THR A 752 54.40 -19.73 -22.85
CA THR A 752 55.32 -18.61 -23.11
C THR A 752 55.14 -17.55 -22.04
N ASN A 753 56.14 -17.38 -21.17
CA ASN A 753 56.06 -16.47 -20.04
C ASN A 753 56.98 -15.26 -20.20
N ARG A 754 56.57 -14.10 -19.70
CA ARG A 754 57.49 -13.00 -19.38
C ARG A 754 57.66 -12.91 -17.87
N LEU A 755 58.90 -13.06 -17.40
CA LEU A 755 59.28 -12.84 -16.01
C LEU A 755 60.12 -11.57 -15.93
N ASP A 756 59.60 -10.56 -15.23
CA ASP A 756 60.28 -9.29 -14.98
C ASP A 756 60.69 -9.23 -13.51
N GLY A 757 61.99 -9.34 -13.21
CA GLY A 757 62.53 -9.35 -11.84
C GLY A 757 62.39 -7.98 -11.17
N GLY A 758 62.60 -6.90 -11.94
CA GLY A 758 62.46 -5.53 -11.45
C GLY A 758 63.79 -5.00 -10.90
N ALA A 759 63.87 -4.75 -9.61
CA ALA A 759 65.11 -4.33 -8.97
C ALA A 759 65.46 -5.30 -7.86
N GLY A 760 66.74 -5.48 -7.58
CA GLY A 760 67.17 -6.52 -6.64
C GLY A 760 68.02 -7.55 -7.35
N ASN A 761 68.46 -8.57 -6.63
CA ASN A 761 69.13 -9.71 -7.26
C ASN A 761 68.10 -10.82 -7.40
N ASP A 762 67.62 -11.02 -8.62
CA ASP A 762 66.44 -11.85 -8.89
C ASP A 762 66.82 -13.22 -9.42
N LEU A 763 66.02 -14.23 -9.09
CA LEU A 763 66.14 -15.59 -9.63
C LEU A 763 64.94 -15.88 -10.52
N LEU A 764 65.16 -16.00 -11.83
CA LEU A 764 64.13 -16.21 -12.83
C LEU A 764 64.23 -17.62 -13.41
N ILE A 765 63.14 -18.38 -13.29
CA ILE A 765 63.01 -19.75 -13.78
C ILE A 765 61.80 -19.80 -14.71
N GLY A 766 62.03 -19.71 -16.02
CA GLY A 766 60.96 -19.68 -17.04
C GLY A 766 60.11 -20.96 -17.02
N GLY A 767 60.79 -22.11 -17.01
CA GLY A 767 60.15 -23.41 -17.18
C GLY A 767 60.35 -23.88 -18.61
N ALA A 768 59.35 -24.56 -19.17
CA ALA A 768 59.36 -24.88 -20.59
C ALA A 768 58.57 -23.81 -21.33
N GLY A 769 58.97 -23.46 -22.55
CA GLY A 769 58.35 -22.33 -23.24
C GLY A 769 59.38 -21.58 -24.04
N ALA A 770 58.96 -20.50 -24.68
CA ALA A 770 59.88 -19.53 -25.28
C ALA A 770 59.79 -18.26 -24.44
N ASP A 771 60.52 -18.22 -23.34
CA ASP A 771 60.29 -17.26 -22.26
C ASP A 771 61.09 -15.97 -22.44
N GLN A 772 60.60 -14.89 -21.85
CA GLN A 772 61.31 -13.63 -21.74
C GLN A 772 61.75 -13.44 -20.30
N LEU A 773 63.03 -13.64 -20.02
CA LEU A 773 63.62 -13.46 -18.69
C LEU A 773 64.32 -12.10 -18.62
N VAL A 774 63.71 -11.17 -17.89
CA VAL A 774 64.21 -9.81 -17.73
C VAL A 774 64.60 -9.61 -16.27
N GLY A 775 65.90 -9.59 -15.98
CA GLY A 775 66.38 -9.42 -14.59
C GLY A 775 66.05 -8.04 -14.06
N GLY A 776 66.59 -7.02 -14.71
CA GLY A 776 66.33 -5.64 -14.36
C GLY A 776 67.57 -5.00 -13.75
N SER A 777 67.43 -4.31 -12.61
CA SER A 777 68.58 -3.70 -11.95
C SER A 777 69.05 -4.52 -10.76
N GLY A 778 70.27 -5.05 -10.85
CA GLY A 778 70.93 -5.77 -9.76
C GLY A 778 71.85 -6.82 -10.35
N SER A 779 71.95 -7.97 -9.69
CA SER A 779 72.69 -9.14 -10.19
C SER A 779 71.72 -10.29 -10.33
N ASP A 780 71.28 -10.52 -11.55
CA ASP A 780 70.11 -11.37 -11.83
C ASP A 780 70.52 -12.71 -12.42
N THR A 781 69.77 -13.75 -12.08
CA THR A 781 70.05 -15.14 -12.44
C THR A 781 68.93 -15.72 -13.29
N ALA A 782 69.22 -16.07 -14.54
CA ALA A 782 68.41 -17.03 -15.29
C ALA A 782 68.82 -18.46 -14.90
N SER A 783 67.88 -19.28 -14.43
CA SER A 783 68.17 -20.62 -13.92
C SER A 783 67.33 -21.71 -14.58
N TYR A 784 68.00 -22.78 -14.98
CA TYR A 784 67.41 -24.02 -15.49
C TYR A 784 67.43 -25.14 -14.45
N SER A 785 67.56 -24.80 -13.17
CA SER A 785 67.68 -25.76 -12.06
C SER A 785 66.48 -26.71 -11.92
N THR A 786 65.32 -26.37 -12.49
CA THR A 786 64.12 -27.21 -12.51
C THR A 786 64.00 -28.06 -13.76
N ALA A 787 64.88 -27.89 -14.75
CA ALA A 787 64.82 -28.63 -15.99
C ALA A 787 65.02 -30.13 -15.74
N THR A 788 64.27 -30.94 -16.50
CA THR A 788 64.25 -32.40 -16.33
C THR A 788 65.22 -33.14 -17.26
N VAL A 789 65.93 -32.39 -18.10
CA VAL A 789 66.99 -32.81 -19.02
C VAL A 789 68.02 -31.68 -19.16
N GLY A 790 69.20 -32.01 -19.70
CA GLY A 790 70.23 -31.01 -19.99
C GLY A 790 69.76 -29.97 -21.01
N VAL A 791 70.15 -28.72 -20.78
CA VAL A 791 69.75 -27.57 -21.59
C VAL A 791 70.91 -27.05 -22.43
N LYS A 792 70.57 -26.40 -23.53
CA LYS A 792 71.50 -25.48 -24.18
C LYS A 792 70.96 -24.08 -23.97
N ALA A 793 71.67 -23.26 -23.20
CA ALA A 793 71.26 -21.90 -22.88
C ALA A 793 72.38 -20.92 -23.24
N SER A 794 72.04 -19.92 -24.05
CA SER A 794 72.97 -18.92 -24.53
C SER A 794 72.42 -17.51 -24.34
N LEU A 795 73.11 -16.71 -23.53
CA LEU A 795 72.83 -15.29 -23.38
C LEU A 795 73.17 -14.52 -24.67
N ALA A 796 74.26 -14.87 -25.37
CA ALA A 796 74.67 -14.22 -26.63
C ALA A 796 73.73 -14.49 -27.81
N ASN A 797 73.16 -15.71 -27.90
CA ASN A 797 72.42 -16.16 -29.07
C ASN A 797 71.29 -17.11 -28.70
N SER A 798 70.15 -16.57 -28.29
CA SER A 798 68.96 -17.34 -27.95
C SER A 798 68.47 -18.31 -29.03
N ALA A 799 68.79 -18.08 -30.31
CA ALA A 799 68.33 -18.92 -31.41
C ALA A 799 68.91 -20.35 -31.39
N ILE A 800 69.96 -20.60 -30.62
CA ILE A 800 70.56 -21.94 -30.47
C ILE A 800 70.07 -22.68 -29.23
N ASN A 801 69.22 -22.05 -28.42
CA ASN A 801 68.79 -22.64 -27.17
C ASN A 801 67.92 -23.88 -27.39
N THR A 802 68.03 -24.87 -26.50
CA THR A 802 67.28 -26.13 -26.58
C THR A 802 66.91 -26.63 -25.18
N GLY A 803 65.95 -27.56 -25.12
CA GLY A 803 65.40 -28.03 -23.84
C GLY A 803 64.44 -26.99 -23.28
N ASP A 804 64.45 -26.80 -21.96
CA ASP A 804 63.64 -25.77 -21.30
C ASP A 804 64.06 -24.35 -21.70
N ALA A 805 65.29 -24.15 -22.17
CA ALA A 805 65.74 -22.84 -22.69
C ALA A 805 65.23 -22.49 -24.11
N ALA A 806 64.51 -23.41 -24.78
CA ALA A 806 64.25 -23.33 -26.21
C ALA A 806 63.38 -22.14 -26.63
N GLY A 807 64.01 -21.11 -27.20
CA GLY A 807 63.34 -19.88 -27.61
C GLY A 807 63.36 -18.78 -26.55
N ASP A 808 63.94 -19.06 -25.38
CA ASP A 808 64.11 -18.08 -24.32
C ASP A 808 64.97 -16.91 -24.76
N THR A 809 64.60 -15.72 -24.30
CA THR A 809 65.36 -14.49 -24.51
C THR A 809 65.67 -13.85 -23.16
N TYR A 810 66.85 -13.24 -23.09
CA TYR A 810 67.39 -12.69 -21.85
C TYR A 810 67.67 -11.20 -22.01
N SER A 811 67.39 -10.43 -20.96
CA SER A 811 67.76 -9.03 -20.89
C SER A 811 68.15 -8.69 -19.46
N GLN A 812 69.31 -8.05 -19.28
CA GLN A 812 69.84 -7.70 -17.96
C GLN A 812 69.94 -8.95 -17.06
N ILE A 813 70.71 -9.94 -17.53
CA ILE A 813 70.98 -11.18 -16.80
C ILE A 813 72.50 -11.31 -16.70
N GLU A 814 73.03 -11.26 -15.48
CA GLU A 814 74.45 -11.38 -15.21
C GLU A 814 74.86 -12.83 -14.90
N THR A 815 73.93 -13.64 -14.40
CA THR A 815 74.18 -15.03 -14.00
C THR A 815 73.33 -16.02 -14.79
N LEU A 816 73.98 -17.06 -15.33
CA LEU A 816 73.31 -18.19 -15.99
C LEU A 816 73.60 -19.48 -15.20
N SER A 817 72.55 -20.19 -14.79
CA SER A 817 72.67 -21.46 -14.08
C SER A 817 72.04 -22.60 -14.87
N GLY A 818 72.80 -23.70 -15.01
CA GLY A 818 72.37 -24.95 -15.61
C GLY A 818 71.36 -25.74 -14.77
N SER A 819 71.01 -26.90 -15.31
CA SER A 819 70.19 -27.95 -14.74
C SER A 819 71.01 -28.89 -13.84
N LEU A 820 70.48 -30.07 -13.52
CA LEU A 820 71.22 -31.14 -12.83
C LEU A 820 71.78 -32.19 -13.81
N PHE A 821 71.81 -31.86 -15.10
CA PHE A 821 72.21 -32.72 -16.20
C PHE A 821 73.20 -31.99 -17.09
N ASN A 822 73.88 -32.74 -17.95
CA ASN A 822 74.88 -32.22 -18.87
C ASN A 822 74.35 -31.08 -19.74
N ASP A 823 74.82 -29.87 -19.48
CA ASP A 823 74.37 -28.64 -20.11
C ASP A 823 75.38 -28.06 -21.11
N PHE A 824 74.91 -27.17 -21.96
CA PHE A 824 75.71 -26.31 -22.80
C PHE A 824 75.37 -24.86 -22.47
N LEU A 825 76.21 -24.20 -21.68
CA LEU A 825 75.99 -22.86 -21.18
C LEU A 825 76.92 -21.87 -21.88
N HIS A 826 76.35 -20.81 -22.44
CA HIS A 826 77.10 -19.77 -23.14
C HIS A 826 76.73 -18.38 -22.64
N GLY A 827 77.71 -17.62 -22.14
CA GLY A 827 77.53 -16.22 -21.77
C GLY A 827 77.41 -15.29 -22.99
N ASP A 828 77.51 -13.99 -22.74
CA ASP A 828 77.46 -12.93 -23.74
C ASP A 828 78.79 -12.16 -23.84
N ALA A 829 78.74 -10.85 -24.10
CA ALA A 829 79.94 -10.01 -24.21
C ALA A 829 80.21 -9.22 -22.90
N LEU A 830 79.37 -9.42 -21.88
CA LEU A 830 79.46 -8.78 -20.57
C LEU A 830 80.17 -9.72 -19.59
N ALA A 831 80.50 -9.21 -18.40
CA ALA A 831 81.03 -10.07 -17.34
C ALA A 831 79.89 -10.93 -16.77
N ASN A 832 79.90 -12.22 -17.11
CA ASN A 832 78.88 -13.16 -16.67
C ASN A 832 79.40 -14.06 -15.53
N ARG A 833 78.46 -14.57 -14.73
CA ARG A 833 78.67 -15.71 -13.84
C ARG A 833 77.94 -16.92 -14.42
N ILE A 834 78.65 -17.99 -14.73
CA ILE A 834 78.04 -19.21 -15.27
C ILE A 834 78.27 -20.37 -14.31
N ASN A 835 77.20 -21.09 -13.97
CA ASN A 835 77.23 -22.23 -13.05
C ASN A 835 76.57 -23.47 -13.68
N GLY A 836 77.36 -24.49 -14.00
CA GLY A 836 76.88 -25.77 -14.56
C GLY A 836 75.97 -26.52 -13.58
N SER A 837 76.39 -26.61 -12.32
CA SER A 837 75.73 -27.28 -11.21
C SER A 837 76.07 -28.77 -11.12
N SER A 838 75.32 -29.65 -11.77
CA SER A 838 75.61 -31.09 -11.77
C SER A 838 75.46 -31.63 -13.19
N GLY A 839 76.26 -32.63 -13.55
CA GLY A 839 76.32 -33.15 -14.91
C GLY A 839 77.67 -32.80 -15.53
N ASP A 840 77.96 -33.41 -16.68
CA ASP A 840 79.17 -33.09 -17.43
C ASP A 840 78.87 -31.87 -18.33
N ASP A 841 79.20 -30.68 -17.84
CA ASP A 841 78.74 -29.43 -18.42
C ASP A 841 79.76 -28.82 -19.38
N GLN A 842 79.29 -28.23 -20.48
CA GLN A 842 80.12 -27.41 -21.37
C GLN A 842 79.84 -25.93 -21.14
N ILE A 843 80.83 -25.21 -20.64
CA ILE A 843 80.70 -23.81 -20.22
C ILE A 843 81.60 -22.93 -21.06
N ASN A 844 81.02 -21.95 -21.74
CA ASN A 844 81.73 -20.94 -22.52
C ASN A 844 81.31 -19.55 -22.04
N GLY A 845 82.23 -18.82 -21.39
CA GLY A 845 81.98 -17.47 -20.87
C GLY A 845 81.50 -16.47 -21.92
N GLY A 846 81.92 -16.66 -23.19
CA GLY A 846 81.70 -15.67 -24.23
C GLY A 846 82.89 -14.74 -24.30
N GLY A 847 82.66 -13.44 -24.29
CA GLY A 847 83.71 -12.47 -24.04
C GLY A 847 83.32 -11.63 -22.83
N GLY A 848 84.28 -11.13 -22.06
CA GLY A 848 83.92 -10.48 -20.81
C GLY A 848 85.02 -10.67 -19.81
N ASN A 849 84.71 -10.58 -18.52
CA ASN A 849 85.61 -11.12 -17.50
C ASN A 849 84.74 -12.02 -16.64
N ASP A 850 84.70 -13.29 -17.00
CA ASP A 850 83.66 -14.19 -16.56
C ASP A 850 84.08 -15.00 -15.33
N MET A 851 83.09 -15.39 -14.54
CA MET A 851 83.28 -16.33 -13.43
C MET A 851 82.58 -17.64 -13.77
N LEU A 852 83.35 -18.68 -14.04
CA LEU A 852 82.88 -19.97 -14.53
C LEU A 852 83.00 -21.01 -13.42
N ARG A 853 81.91 -21.74 -13.18
CA ARG A 853 81.84 -22.84 -12.22
C ARG A 853 81.21 -24.05 -12.90
N GLY A 854 81.92 -25.17 -12.92
CA GLY A 854 81.41 -26.43 -13.49
C GLY A 854 80.42 -27.08 -12.53
N GLY A 855 80.83 -27.27 -11.28
CA GLY A 855 80.05 -27.93 -10.25
C GLY A 855 80.50 -29.37 -10.08
N THR A 856 79.58 -30.33 -10.20
CA THR A 856 79.89 -31.76 -10.06
C THR A 856 79.70 -32.49 -11.38
N GLY A 857 80.72 -33.19 -11.85
CA GLY A 857 80.70 -33.90 -13.12
C GLY A 857 82.09 -33.78 -13.75
N ASP A 858 82.24 -34.24 -14.98
CA ASP A 858 83.45 -34.00 -15.77
C ASP A 858 83.20 -32.82 -16.72
N ASP A 859 83.62 -31.62 -16.30
CA ASP A 859 83.21 -30.37 -16.94
C ASP A 859 84.20 -29.87 -18.01
N VAL A 860 83.70 -29.23 -19.06
CA VAL A 860 84.52 -28.63 -20.12
C VAL A 860 84.35 -27.10 -20.15
N PHE A 861 85.42 -26.38 -19.81
CA PHE A 861 85.49 -24.92 -19.93
C PHE A 861 86.07 -24.53 -21.28
N VAL A 862 85.28 -23.88 -22.12
CA VAL A 862 85.62 -23.55 -23.51
C VAL A 862 85.98 -22.08 -23.65
N PHE A 863 87.21 -21.82 -24.12
CA PHE A 863 87.74 -20.48 -24.39
C PHE A 863 87.92 -20.28 -25.90
N LEU A 864 87.13 -19.36 -26.46
CA LEU A 864 87.20 -18.94 -27.86
C LEU A 864 87.91 -17.58 -27.99
N ALA A 865 88.15 -17.11 -29.22
CA ALA A 865 88.82 -15.83 -29.42
C ALA A 865 88.11 -14.66 -28.70
N ASN A 866 88.90 -13.84 -27.99
CA ASN A 866 88.44 -12.72 -27.15
C ASN A 866 87.63 -13.11 -25.91
N PHE A 867 87.96 -14.26 -25.29
CA PHE A 867 87.32 -14.72 -24.06
C PHE A 867 87.46 -13.72 -22.89
N GLY A 868 88.54 -12.93 -22.86
CA GLY A 868 88.72 -11.91 -21.84
C GLY A 868 89.40 -12.45 -20.57
N LYS A 869 89.10 -11.90 -19.39
CA LYS A 869 89.78 -12.31 -18.14
C LYS A 869 88.88 -13.16 -17.27
N ASP A 870 88.91 -14.44 -17.55
CA ASP A 870 87.99 -15.39 -16.94
C ASP A 870 88.61 -16.11 -15.76
N VAL A 871 87.77 -16.46 -14.79
CA VAL A 871 88.13 -17.21 -13.61
C VAL A 871 87.31 -18.49 -13.58
N VAL A 872 87.99 -19.64 -13.65
CA VAL A 872 87.39 -20.94 -13.36
C VAL A 872 87.55 -21.21 -11.87
N GLU A 873 86.43 -21.32 -11.15
CA GLU A 873 86.42 -21.29 -9.69
C GLU A 873 86.63 -22.64 -9.02
N ASP A 874 86.32 -23.75 -9.69
CA ASP A 874 86.25 -25.08 -9.09
C ASP A 874 86.81 -26.19 -9.98
N PHE A 875 87.75 -25.87 -10.87
CA PHE A 875 88.40 -26.86 -11.71
C PHE A 875 89.06 -27.97 -10.88
N VAL A 876 88.65 -29.22 -11.08
CA VAL A 876 89.18 -30.37 -10.36
C VAL A 876 90.05 -31.21 -11.29
N ALA A 877 91.37 -31.02 -11.24
CA ALA A 877 92.34 -31.81 -12.03
C ALA A 877 92.39 -33.33 -11.73
N ALA A 878 91.56 -33.81 -10.80
CA ALA A 878 91.44 -35.22 -10.44
C ALA A 878 90.12 -35.87 -10.92
N SER A 879 89.13 -35.07 -11.31
CA SER A 879 88.04 -35.47 -12.22
C SER A 879 88.52 -35.26 -13.66
N ASP A 880 87.75 -35.71 -14.66
CA ASP A 880 88.08 -35.51 -16.06
C ASP A 880 87.64 -34.10 -16.54
N ASP A 881 87.76 -33.07 -15.69
CA ASP A 881 87.53 -31.68 -16.08
C ASP A 881 88.56 -31.26 -17.16
N LEU A 882 88.09 -30.54 -18.18
CA LEU A 882 88.87 -30.12 -19.33
C LEU A 882 88.82 -28.60 -19.53
N ILE A 883 89.99 -28.03 -19.81
CA ILE A 883 90.08 -26.70 -20.40
C ILE A 883 90.25 -26.84 -21.91
N SER A 884 89.33 -26.27 -22.67
CA SER A 884 89.30 -26.31 -24.13
C SER A 884 89.66 -24.95 -24.72
N PHE A 885 90.75 -24.87 -25.49
CA PHE A 885 91.13 -23.66 -26.22
C PHE A 885 90.88 -23.82 -27.72
N ALA A 886 90.39 -22.75 -28.36
CA ALA A 886 90.35 -22.68 -29.81
C ALA A 886 91.76 -22.75 -30.43
N ALA A 887 91.87 -23.37 -31.61
CA ALA A 887 93.13 -23.60 -32.33
C ALA A 887 93.97 -22.34 -32.56
N ASP A 888 93.34 -21.16 -32.58
CA ASP A 888 93.96 -19.86 -32.82
C ASP A 888 94.49 -19.17 -31.55
N ILE A 889 94.25 -19.76 -30.37
CA ILE A 889 94.77 -19.28 -29.08
C ILE A 889 96.07 -20.03 -28.75
N PHE A 890 96.04 -21.35 -28.65
CA PHE A 890 97.21 -22.18 -28.37
C PHE A 890 97.20 -23.41 -29.28
N ASP A 891 98.32 -23.70 -29.94
CA ASP A 891 98.45 -24.82 -30.88
C ASP A 891 98.49 -26.19 -30.15
N ASP A 892 99.07 -26.20 -28.94
CA ASP A 892 99.25 -27.40 -28.12
C ASP A 892 99.51 -27.08 -26.64
N PHE A 893 99.56 -28.11 -25.79
CA PHE A 893 99.82 -28.00 -24.36
C PHE A 893 101.16 -27.32 -24.04
N ALA A 894 102.20 -27.52 -24.86
CA ALA A 894 103.51 -26.93 -24.59
C ALA A 894 103.48 -25.40 -24.79
N SER A 895 102.77 -24.92 -25.81
CA SER A 895 102.59 -23.49 -26.08
C SER A 895 101.79 -22.79 -24.96
N MET A 896 100.71 -23.42 -24.50
CA MET A 896 99.90 -22.94 -23.37
C MET A 896 100.72 -22.94 -22.07
N LEU A 897 101.42 -24.02 -21.76
CA LEU A 897 102.21 -24.15 -20.53
C LEU A 897 103.33 -23.08 -20.44
N SER A 898 103.91 -22.69 -21.59
CA SER A 898 104.90 -21.61 -21.64
C SER A 898 104.34 -20.22 -21.29
N SER A 899 103.01 -20.10 -21.36
CA SER A 899 102.23 -18.90 -21.08
C SER A 899 101.49 -18.97 -19.74
N ALA A 900 101.71 -20.04 -18.97
CA ALA A 900 101.11 -20.28 -17.66
C ALA A 900 102.08 -19.92 -16.53
N SER A 901 101.54 -19.38 -15.43
CA SER A 901 102.31 -19.03 -14.23
C SER A 901 101.53 -19.34 -12.96
N GLN A 902 102.24 -19.81 -11.94
CA GLN A 902 101.66 -19.96 -10.60
C GLN A 902 101.67 -18.61 -9.88
N VAL A 903 100.51 -18.18 -9.36
CA VAL A 903 100.38 -16.97 -8.54
C VAL A 903 99.60 -17.31 -7.28
N GLY A 904 100.31 -17.40 -6.14
CA GLY A 904 99.70 -17.91 -4.91
C GLY A 904 99.24 -19.36 -5.12
N ASP A 905 98.00 -19.65 -4.75
CA ASP A 905 97.36 -20.96 -4.93
C ASP A 905 96.74 -21.15 -6.33
N ASP A 906 96.68 -20.09 -7.14
CA ASP A 906 96.03 -20.07 -8.46
C ASP A 906 97.02 -20.28 -9.62
N THR A 907 96.55 -20.89 -10.71
CA THR A 907 97.27 -20.93 -11.99
C THR A 907 96.70 -19.90 -12.96
N ILE A 908 97.56 -19.04 -13.51
CA ILE A 908 97.18 -18.01 -14.48
C ILE A 908 97.77 -18.36 -15.85
N ILE A 909 96.91 -18.56 -16.85
CA ILE A 909 97.25 -18.79 -18.25
C ILE A 909 97.00 -17.49 -19.02
N THR A 910 98.07 -16.85 -19.52
CA THR A 910 97.99 -15.54 -20.19
C THR A 910 98.27 -15.68 -21.69
N TYR A 911 97.24 -15.60 -22.52
CA TYR A 911 97.44 -15.51 -23.98
C TYR A 911 97.92 -14.12 -24.39
N ASP A 912 97.22 -13.08 -23.90
CA ASP A 912 97.64 -11.69 -24.02
C ASP A 912 97.12 -10.85 -22.82
N ILE A 913 97.30 -9.53 -22.85
CA ILE A 913 96.93 -8.63 -21.74
C ILE A 913 95.41 -8.54 -21.47
N ASN A 914 94.60 -8.87 -22.47
CA ASN A 914 93.14 -8.87 -22.42
C ASN A 914 92.56 -10.28 -22.24
N ASN A 915 93.29 -11.32 -22.65
CA ASN A 915 92.84 -12.72 -22.64
C ASN A 915 93.63 -13.56 -21.62
N ILE A 916 93.06 -13.77 -20.42
CA ILE A 916 93.70 -14.43 -19.28
C ILE A 916 92.72 -15.41 -18.64
N VAL A 917 93.09 -16.69 -18.50
CA VAL A 917 92.33 -17.67 -17.72
C VAL A 917 93.00 -17.85 -16.36
N THR A 918 92.25 -17.67 -15.29
CA THR A 918 92.68 -17.98 -13.93
C THR A 918 91.98 -19.26 -13.47
N LEU A 919 92.75 -20.32 -13.23
CA LEU A 919 92.27 -21.53 -12.58
C LEU A 919 92.51 -21.39 -11.07
N LYS A 920 91.43 -21.14 -10.35
CA LYS A 920 91.48 -20.82 -8.92
C LYS A 920 91.78 -22.07 -8.09
N ASP A 921 92.67 -21.94 -7.10
CA ASP A 921 93.09 -23.03 -6.21
C ASP A 921 93.68 -24.27 -6.95
N VAL A 922 94.17 -24.07 -8.18
CA VAL A 922 94.81 -25.11 -9.00
C VAL A 922 96.31 -24.86 -9.10
N THR A 923 97.11 -25.86 -8.73
CA THR A 923 98.57 -25.78 -8.89
C THR A 923 99.01 -26.13 -10.31
N LEU A 924 99.91 -25.32 -10.88
CA LEU A 924 100.45 -25.50 -12.23
C LEU A 924 101.15 -26.84 -12.41
N SER A 925 101.79 -27.35 -11.35
CA SER A 925 102.42 -28.68 -11.36
C SER A 925 101.42 -29.84 -11.39
N GLY A 926 100.17 -29.59 -11.02
CA GLY A 926 99.09 -30.58 -11.07
C GLY A 926 98.42 -30.69 -12.44
N LEU A 927 98.78 -29.82 -13.39
CA LEU A 927 98.21 -29.80 -14.73
C LEU A 927 99.03 -30.65 -15.70
N THR A 928 98.36 -31.47 -16.51
CA THR A 928 98.98 -32.29 -17.56
C THR A 928 98.28 -32.05 -18.90
N SER A 929 98.83 -32.58 -19.99
CA SER A 929 98.19 -32.49 -21.31
C SER A 929 96.82 -33.17 -21.39
N GLU A 930 96.47 -34.04 -20.45
CA GLU A 930 95.16 -34.72 -20.40
C GLU A 930 94.03 -33.78 -19.94
N HIS A 931 94.36 -32.72 -19.20
CA HIS A 931 93.39 -31.72 -18.71
C HIS A 931 93.07 -30.63 -19.73
N PHE A 932 93.64 -30.73 -20.94
CA PHE A 932 93.49 -29.71 -21.98
C PHE A 932 93.10 -30.33 -23.30
N PHE A 933 92.13 -29.70 -23.96
CA PHE A 933 91.74 -29.99 -25.32
C PHE A 933 92.04 -28.78 -26.21
N PHE A 934 92.69 -29.01 -27.35
CA PHE A 934 92.98 -27.96 -28.34
C PHE A 934 92.19 -28.31 -29.60
N MET A 935 91.22 -27.46 -29.94
CA MET A 935 90.22 -27.70 -30.98
C MET A 935 90.78 -27.75 -32.40
#